data_AF-A0A817SBS6-F1
#
_entry.id   AF-A0A817SBS6-F1
#
_cell.length_a   1.000
_cell.length_b   1.000
_cell.length_c   1.000
_cell.angle_alpha   90.00
_cell.angle_beta   90.00
_cell.angle_gamma   90.00
#
_symmetry.space_group_name_H-M   'P 1'
#
loop_
_entity.id
_entity.type
_entity.pdbx_description
1 polymer ?
#
loop_
_entity_poly.entity_id
_entity_poly.type
_entity_poly.pdbx_seq_one_letter_code
_entity_poly.pdbx_strand_id
1 'polypeptide(L)'
;MQKYHGNHGNAAVRMWLTVGILIFSLSVALSSQADADSNIMDRMVNDDRQLARFEAIHHVKKSELDRKKEEDYEEGSSEEDYEEGSSEEEDYEEENSEEEDYEEESSKEEDYEEESSKEEDYEEESSEEEDYEEENYSGEASECNKKKNCKNGSYCKKHGECQSGICQKNTCIHDDSCKKNADCESGICHKKKCKDLAPTCDDGVRNQDETDDDCGGSICPQCIDSKTCNAASDCRARACVSNICRAPTCSDNVQNQDETDTDCGGSICPKCADTKTCAVGSDCLSEVCLSQICQAPTCTDGVKNQDETDIDCGGSRCPQCADTQSCRAGSDCVNGVCLSNICQASSCTDNVINQDETDVDCGGSTCPKCADTKTCAVTSDCVSKVCSSQICQAPTCTDGVQNQDETDVDCGGSTCPKCVDTKTCSVGSDCVSRTCSLNICQAPTCGDGVLNQDETDTDCGGSRCPQCVDTQSCRAGSDCVNGVCLSNVCQAPTCGDSILNQDETDIDCGGSRCPQCADTQSCLAGSDCVNGVCLSNICQASTCIDNVINQDETDVDCGGSTCPQCIDTKLCSAASDCVSGVCSSNICQAPTCSDGVKNQDETDIDCGGSTCPQCPNDKICSVGSDCISRTCSSNMCQASTCSDGVKNQDETDMDCGGSICPQCVDTKLCNVAPDCVSGVCLSNICRAPTCSDGVINQDETDMDCGGSTCPGCADSKTCNVGPDCVSGVCLSKICQAPTCSDGVKNQDETDIDCGGSKCGKCEKGKGCNVASECFSGECSSNVCQMCSLSSFVNGGFESGNSDGWIVGGGKRKSILSSEIQPKDYFPGGLHYDSSTATQHSSIVSSKEDTVLKSLMPKTTHSGKYAWRIEDLDKGGAVSVISQQITNYFCLNIYFAWLAVLENGNHVAINSSVMIIELKDETVGDTLLTRRYDAGAGSNGVDNRFKQSKAYFYTPAWQIEHLSIDSSRTGHNFTLTVLAADCRPSGHKGYVYIDSFGGVAP
;
A
#
# COMPACT_ATOMS: atom_id res chain seq x y z
N MET A 1 -10.86 38.03 -34.36
CA MET A 1 -11.71 39.06 -35.00
C MET A 1 -13.18 38.81 -34.65
N GLN A 2 -14.10 39.68 -35.10
CA GLN A 2 -15.58 39.61 -35.02
C GLN A 2 -16.18 38.27 -35.49
N LYS A 3 -17.46 37.86 -35.28
CA LYS A 3 -18.63 38.21 -34.41
C LYS A 3 -19.64 37.03 -34.58
N TYR A 4 -20.36 36.52 -33.58
CA TYR A 4 -21.62 37.02 -32.92
C TYR A 4 -22.94 36.97 -33.74
N HIS A 5 -24.05 36.67 -33.03
CA HIS A 5 -25.50 36.66 -33.41
C HIS A 5 -26.11 35.36 -34.02
N GLY A 6 -27.39 35.01 -33.79
CA GLY A 6 -28.32 35.54 -32.76
C GLY A 6 -29.84 35.57 -33.09
N ASN A 7 -30.59 34.55 -32.62
CA ASN A 7 -31.98 34.53 -32.06
C ASN A 7 -33.24 35.08 -32.82
N HIS A 8 -34.32 34.26 -32.87
CA HIS A 8 -35.78 34.58 -32.84
C HIS A 8 -36.64 33.30 -33.10
N GLY A 9 -37.92 33.13 -32.70
CA GLY A 9 -38.76 33.86 -31.73
C GLY A 9 -40.20 34.21 -32.20
N ASN A 10 -41.20 33.31 -32.08
CA ASN A 10 -42.67 33.49 -32.30
C ASN A 10 -43.48 32.23 -31.81
N ALA A 11 -44.80 32.21 -31.47
CA ALA A 11 -45.80 33.24 -31.10
C ALA A 11 -47.17 32.63 -30.62
N ALA A 12 -48.00 33.40 -29.88
CA ALA A 12 -49.48 33.31 -29.72
C ALA A 12 -50.13 32.07 -29.01
N VAL A 13 -51.38 32.04 -28.48
CA VAL A 13 -52.41 33.01 -28.00
C VAL A 13 -53.42 32.30 -27.03
N ARG A 14 -54.21 33.06 -26.24
CA ARG A 14 -55.23 32.64 -25.22
C ARG A 14 -56.42 31.80 -25.73
N MET A 15 -57.10 31.01 -24.86
CA MET A 15 -58.42 31.34 -24.22
C MET A 15 -58.98 30.21 -23.29
N TRP A 16 -60.03 30.48 -22.48
CA TRP A 16 -60.63 29.62 -21.44
C TRP A 16 -61.86 28.79 -21.91
N LEU A 17 -62.18 27.67 -21.22
CA LEU A 17 -63.39 27.51 -20.36
C LEU A 17 -63.36 26.23 -19.48
N THR A 18 -64.39 26.02 -18.64
CA THR A 18 -64.45 25.00 -17.55
C THR A 18 -65.83 24.33 -17.39
N VAL A 19 -65.91 23.30 -16.52
CA VAL A 19 -67.07 22.75 -15.76
C VAL A 19 -67.64 21.37 -16.17
N GLY A 20 -67.53 20.40 -15.23
CA GLY A 20 -68.61 19.46 -14.84
C GLY A 20 -68.56 17.99 -15.32
N ILE A 21 -69.30 17.02 -14.75
CA ILE A 21 -69.68 16.73 -13.32
C ILE A 21 -70.43 15.37 -13.24
N LEU A 22 -69.97 14.40 -12.44
CA LEU A 22 -70.72 13.24 -11.85
C LEU A 22 -71.39 12.23 -12.87
N ILE A 23 -71.94 11.02 -12.58
CA ILE A 23 -71.82 9.98 -11.52
C ILE A 23 -72.40 8.63 -12.06
N PHE A 24 -71.81 7.46 -11.70
CA PHE A 24 -72.39 6.09 -11.59
C PHE A 24 -73.15 5.45 -12.80
N SER A 25 -73.32 4.12 -12.97
CA SER A 25 -72.71 2.88 -12.42
C SER A 25 -73.16 1.66 -13.28
N LEU A 26 -72.81 0.43 -12.85
CA LEU A 26 -73.05 -0.90 -13.46
C LEU A 26 -72.06 -1.24 -14.62
N SER A 27 -71.45 -2.43 -14.68
CA SER A 27 -71.72 -3.73 -14.01
C SER A 27 -70.44 -4.52 -13.66
N VAL A 28 -70.62 -5.65 -12.95
CA VAL A 28 -69.64 -6.69 -12.57
C VAL A 28 -68.85 -6.39 -11.29
N ALA A 29 -68.54 -7.45 -10.53
CA ALA A 29 -68.20 -7.41 -9.11
C ALA A 29 -66.67 -7.33 -8.82
N LEU A 30 -66.34 -7.03 -7.56
CA LEU A 30 -65.02 -6.73 -7.05
C LEU A 30 -64.31 -7.91 -6.36
N SER A 31 -63.00 -7.97 -6.57
CA SER A 31 -61.92 -8.37 -5.64
C SER A 31 -62.03 -9.66 -4.79
N SER A 32 -61.12 -10.61 -5.07
CA SER A 32 -60.38 -11.38 -4.07
C SER A 32 -58.99 -11.77 -4.60
N GLN A 33 -58.09 -12.18 -3.70
CA GLN A 33 -56.69 -12.53 -3.99
C GLN A 33 -56.52 -13.85 -4.77
N ALA A 34 -55.37 -13.94 -5.46
CA ALA A 34 -54.39 -15.05 -5.56
C ALA A 34 -54.80 -16.52 -5.78
N ASP A 35 -53.96 -17.19 -6.57
CA ASP A 35 -53.60 -18.63 -6.54
C ASP A 35 -52.05 -18.68 -6.62
N ALA A 36 -51.28 -19.64 -6.09
CA ALA A 36 -51.44 -20.61 -4.99
C ALA A 36 -49.99 -21.08 -4.62
N ASP A 37 -49.67 -21.79 -3.54
CA ASP A 37 -50.51 -22.66 -2.70
C ASP A 37 -49.88 -22.86 -1.30
N SER A 38 -50.73 -22.94 -0.26
CA SER A 38 -50.58 -23.64 1.05
C SER A 38 -49.25 -23.57 1.88
N ASN A 39 -49.24 -23.54 3.22
CA ASN A 39 -50.29 -23.84 4.20
C ASN A 39 -50.07 -23.13 5.57
N ILE A 40 -51.13 -23.14 6.39
CA ILE A 40 -51.31 -22.43 7.68
C ILE A 40 -50.41 -22.98 8.82
N MET A 41 -49.79 -22.08 9.60
CA MET A 41 -49.96 -22.04 11.07
C MET A 41 -49.56 -20.68 11.70
N ASP A 42 -49.98 -20.49 12.96
CA ASP A 42 -50.41 -19.20 13.55
C ASP A 42 -49.35 -18.47 14.41
N ARG A 43 -49.54 -17.13 14.55
CA ARG A 43 -49.18 -16.26 15.72
C ARG A 43 -47.74 -15.87 16.12
N MET A 44 -47.59 -14.54 16.23
CA MET A 44 -47.07 -13.75 17.40
C MET A 44 -45.56 -13.84 17.75
N VAL A 45 -44.86 -12.76 18.19
CA VAL A 45 -45.26 -11.35 18.41
C VAL A 45 -44.04 -10.40 18.27
N ASN A 46 -44.32 -9.09 18.23
CA ASN A 46 -43.49 -7.90 18.52
C ASN A 46 -42.25 -8.04 19.45
N ASP A 47 -41.30 -7.10 19.50
CA ASP A 47 -40.88 -5.96 18.65
C ASP A 47 -39.70 -5.22 19.33
N ASP A 48 -38.92 -4.46 18.53
CA ASP A 48 -38.03 -3.32 18.83
C ASP A 48 -37.00 -3.31 20.02
N ARG A 49 -35.93 -2.54 19.79
CA ARG A 49 -34.99 -1.91 20.78
C ARG A 49 -34.02 -2.78 21.60
N GLN A 50 -32.85 -2.27 22.04
CA GLN A 50 -31.86 -1.26 21.57
C GLN A 50 -30.86 -1.01 22.73
N LEU A 51 -29.76 -0.29 22.48
CA LEU A 51 -28.75 0.20 23.45
C LEU A 51 -27.84 -0.88 24.09
N ALA A 52 -26.59 -0.58 24.52
CA ALA A 52 -25.59 0.42 24.09
C ALA A 52 -24.26 0.22 24.86
N ARG A 53 -23.12 0.64 24.24
CA ARG A 53 -21.85 1.03 24.91
C ARG A 53 -21.08 -0.11 25.64
N PHE A 54 -19.82 0.05 26.10
CA PHE A 54 -18.85 1.18 26.12
C PHE A 54 -17.40 0.67 25.86
N GLU A 55 -16.47 1.60 25.64
CA GLU A 55 -14.98 1.53 25.61
C GLU A 55 -14.32 0.91 26.87
N ALA A 56 -13.01 0.61 26.98
CA ALA A 56 -11.91 0.29 26.03
C ALA A 56 -10.60 0.01 26.85
N ILE A 57 -9.42 0.29 26.26
CA ILE A 57 -8.05 0.45 26.83
C ILE A 57 -7.09 -0.74 26.68
N HIS A 58 -5.96 -0.47 26.01
CA HIS A 58 -4.68 -1.17 26.15
C HIS A 58 -3.55 -0.16 25.88
N HIS A 59 -2.49 -0.13 26.70
CA HIS A 59 -1.30 0.72 26.44
C HIS A 59 -0.04 0.15 27.10
N VAL A 60 1.14 0.32 26.46
CA VAL A 60 2.43 -0.19 26.96
C VAL A 60 3.57 0.77 26.57
N LYS A 61 4.65 0.78 27.39
CA LYS A 61 6.04 1.24 27.16
C LYS A 61 6.49 2.64 27.67
N LYS A 62 6.97 2.66 28.92
CA LYS A 62 8.41 2.77 29.31
C LYS A 62 9.32 3.77 28.55
N SER A 63 9.83 4.79 29.26
CA SER A 63 11.28 5.07 29.40
C SER A 63 11.66 6.07 30.51
N GLU A 64 12.80 5.78 31.15
CA GLU A 64 13.83 6.66 31.75
C GLU A 64 13.51 8.06 32.34
N LEU A 65 13.74 8.21 33.66
CA LEU A 65 14.81 9.09 34.14
C LEU A 65 15.30 8.65 35.54
N ASP A 66 16.61 8.67 35.77
CA ASP A 66 17.24 8.24 37.03
C ASP A 66 17.74 9.43 37.87
N ARG A 67 17.97 9.17 39.18
CA ARG A 67 18.95 9.79 40.11
C ARG A 67 18.43 10.48 41.40
N LYS A 68 18.36 9.66 42.47
CA LYS A 68 18.56 9.98 43.91
C LYS A 68 17.41 10.75 44.62
N LYS A 69 17.21 10.65 45.94
CA LYS A 69 18.11 10.23 47.06
C LYS A 69 17.28 9.69 48.27
N GLU A 70 17.96 9.06 49.23
CA GLU A 70 17.77 9.01 50.72
C GLU A 70 16.51 9.65 51.34
N GLU A 71 15.89 9.16 52.43
CA GLU A 71 16.25 8.08 53.40
C GLU A 71 15.02 7.70 54.31
N ASP A 72 15.24 6.76 55.24
CA ASP A 72 14.61 6.63 56.59
C ASP A 72 13.24 5.93 56.89
N TYR A 73 13.33 4.94 57.81
CA TYR A 73 12.41 4.55 58.92
C TYR A 73 11.10 3.76 58.62
N GLU A 74 10.97 2.49 59.06
CA GLU A 74 10.45 1.97 60.37
C GLU A 74 8.90 1.93 60.42
N GLU A 75 8.17 0.88 60.88
CA GLU A 75 8.45 -0.46 61.47
C GLU A 75 7.55 -1.53 60.74
N GLY A 76 7.68 -2.87 60.89
CA GLY A 76 7.28 -3.71 62.04
C GLY A 76 5.74 -3.80 62.20
N SER A 77 5.08 -4.95 62.45
CA SER A 77 5.45 -6.34 62.79
C SER A 77 4.24 -7.26 62.44
N SER A 78 4.34 -8.39 61.72
CA SER A 78 4.73 -9.75 62.13
C SER A 78 3.71 -10.57 62.96
N GLU A 79 3.67 -11.90 62.70
CA GLU A 79 3.22 -13.02 63.57
C GLU A 79 1.74 -13.02 64.07
N GLU A 80 1.10 -14.09 64.59
CA GLU A 80 1.37 -15.47 65.07
C GLU A 80 0.14 -16.34 64.58
N ASP A 81 0.02 -17.68 64.48
CA ASP A 81 0.77 -18.92 64.79
C ASP A 81 0.05 -20.15 64.09
N TYR A 82 0.52 -21.40 64.23
CA TYR A 82 -0.10 -22.73 63.88
C TYR A 82 -0.10 -23.23 62.40
N GLU A 83 0.40 -24.42 61.99
CA GLU A 83 0.48 -25.81 62.56
C GLU A 83 -0.86 -26.59 62.56
N GLU A 84 -0.96 -27.90 62.25
CA GLU A 84 0.04 -28.94 61.93
C GLU A 84 -0.56 -30.09 61.07
N GLY A 85 0.28 -30.80 60.30
CA GLY A 85 0.08 -32.21 59.88
C GLY A 85 -0.87 -32.52 58.70
N SER A 86 -0.75 -33.66 58.01
CA SER A 86 0.32 -34.69 57.99
C SER A 86 0.17 -35.63 56.77
N SER A 87 1.20 -36.43 56.46
CA SER A 87 1.15 -37.78 55.82
C SER A 87 0.51 -37.93 54.42
N GLU A 88 1.04 -38.73 53.48
CA GLU A 88 2.23 -39.59 53.51
C GLU A 88 2.74 -39.90 52.08
N GLU A 89 3.95 -40.44 52.08
CA GLU A 89 4.83 -40.96 51.01
C GLU A 89 4.18 -41.90 49.98
N GLU A 90 4.74 -41.96 48.75
CA GLU A 90 5.61 -43.07 48.31
C GLU A 90 6.39 -42.71 47.02
N ASP A 91 7.52 -43.39 46.78
CA ASP A 91 8.62 -42.98 45.87
C ASP A 91 8.60 -43.62 44.46
N TYR A 92 9.81 -43.81 43.89
CA TYR A 92 10.26 -44.39 42.61
C TYR A 92 10.41 -43.35 41.47
N GLU A 93 11.63 -42.99 41.04
CA GLU A 93 12.70 -43.80 40.41
C GLU A 93 12.25 -44.36 39.03
N GLU A 94 13.05 -44.32 37.95
CA GLU A 94 14.51 -44.24 37.82
C GLU A 94 14.91 -43.57 36.46
N GLU A 95 16.15 -43.07 36.37
CA GLU A 95 17.15 -43.10 35.27
C GLU A 95 16.77 -43.52 33.81
N ASN A 96 17.42 -43.11 32.70
CA ASN A 96 18.55 -42.20 32.36
C ASN A 96 18.37 -41.79 30.86
N SER A 97 19.25 -41.16 30.05
CA SER A 97 20.71 -40.93 29.94
C SER A 97 20.95 -39.56 29.21
N GLU A 98 22.14 -38.95 28.96
CA GLU A 98 23.52 -39.36 28.60
C GLU A 98 23.63 -40.01 27.19
N GLU A 99 24.55 -39.64 26.26
CA GLU A 99 25.62 -38.63 26.25
C GLU A 99 26.15 -38.37 24.80
N GLU A 100 27.05 -37.36 24.63
CA GLU A 100 28.13 -37.21 23.61
C GLU A 100 27.85 -37.16 22.05
N ASP A 101 28.67 -36.52 21.18
CA ASP A 101 29.55 -35.31 21.25
C ASP A 101 30.17 -34.95 19.84
N TYR A 102 30.80 -33.76 19.69
CA TYR A 102 31.71 -33.26 18.59
C TYR A 102 31.17 -33.16 17.13
N GLU A 103 31.66 -32.30 16.19
CA GLU A 103 32.65 -31.20 16.18
C GLU A 103 32.40 -30.21 14.99
N GLU A 104 32.87 -28.95 15.12
CA GLU A 104 33.46 -27.96 14.15
C GLU A 104 33.15 -27.94 12.60
N GLU A 105 33.34 -26.85 11.82
CA GLU A 105 33.97 -25.52 12.04
C GLU A 105 33.44 -24.42 11.07
N SER A 106 33.72 -23.14 11.42
CA SER A 106 33.85 -21.96 10.52
C SER A 106 32.57 -21.40 9.83
N SER A 107 32.47 -20.11 9.46
CA SER A 107 33.47 -19.00 9.46
C SER A 107 32.84 -17.63 9.80
N LYS A 108 33.68 -16.65 10.13
CA LYS A 108 33.38 -15.21 10.26
C LYS A 108 34.60 -14.38 9.85
N GLU A 109 34.37 -13.27 9.15
CA GLU A 109 35.23 -12.08 9.03
C GLU A 109 34.23 -10.90 9.08
N GLU A 110 34.33 -9.85 9.90
CA GLU A 110 35.42 -8.89 10.23
C GLU A 110 35.55 -7.73 9.23
N ASP A 111 35.07 -6.55 9.69
CA ASP A 111 35.34 -5.21 9.15
C ASP A 111 36.27 -4.46 10.14
N TYR A 112 37.07 -3.50 9.64
CA TYR A 112 37.37 -2.17 10.23
C TYR A 112 38.67 -1.54 9.65
N GLU A 113 38.54 -0.33 9.08
CA GLU A 113 39.43 0.86 9.22
C GLU A 113 40.95 0.79 8.87
N GLU A 114 41.63 1.85 8.39
CA GLU A 114 41.25 3.12 7.72
C GLU A 114 42.50 3.78 7.05
N GLU A 115 42.30 4.92 6.36
CA GLU A 115 43.24 6.07 6.20
C GLU A 115 44.70 5.94 5.64
N SER A 116 44.85 6.49 4.43
CA SER A 116 45.81 7.56 4.03
C SER A 116 47.36 7.47 4.17
N SER A 117 47.98 7.15 3.02
CA SER A 117 48.92 8.02 2.28
C SER A 117 50.45 8.12 2.57
N LYS A 118 51.18 8.32 1.45
CA LYS A 118 52.52 8.96 1.23
C LYS A 118 53.82 8.15 1.28
N GLU A 119 54.84 8.78 0.67
CA GLU A 119 56.02 8.23 -0.02
C GLU A 119 57.35 8.62 0.67
N GLU A 120 58.47 8.67 -0.09
CA GLU A 120 59.78 9.31 0.21
C GLU A 120 60.72 8.53 1.19
N ASP A 121 62.06 8.43 1.00
CA ASP A 121 62.91 8.88 -0.12
C ASP A 121 64.36 8.31 -0.12
N TYR A 122 65.24 8.92 -0.96
CA TYR A 122 66.74 8.97 -0.95
C TYR A 122 67.47 7.89 -1.78
N GLU A 123 68.56 8.12 -2.56
CA GLU A 123 69.50 9.22 -3.00
C GLU A 123 70.09 8.75 -4.38
N GLU A 124 70.81 9.43 -5.30
CA GLU A 124 71.46 10.75 -5.64
C GLU A 124 71.81 10.66 -7.18
N GLU A 125 72.19 11.63 -8.05
CA GLU A 125 72.35 13.11 -8.09
C GLU A 125 72.48 13.57 -9.59
N SER A 126 71.68 14.53 -10.11
CA SER A 126 71.98 15.44 -11.29
C SER A 126 72.17 14.86 -12.73
N SER A 127 72.11 15.61 -13.87
CA SER A 127 71.85 17.04 -14.19
C SER A 127 71.38 17.23 -15.67
N GLU A 128 70.56 18.26 -15.92
CA GLU A 128 70.66 19.39 -16.91
C GLU A 128 71.61 19.29 -18.15
N GLU A 129 71.41 19.99 -19.29
CA GLU A 129 70.55 21.17 -19.59
C GLU A 129 70.17 21.31 -21.10
N GLU A 130 69.75 22.51 -21.51
CA GLU A 130 69.26 22.95 -22.83
C GLU A 130 70.35 23.12 -23.92
N ASP A 131 69.94 23.28 -25.19
CA ASP A 131 70.80 23.69 -26.31
C ASP A 131 70.17 24.89 -27.04
N TYR A 132 70.89 26.02 -27.10
CA TYR A 132 70.55 27.22 -27.89
C TYR A 132 71.68 27.56 -28.87
N GLU A 133 71.34 27.99 -30.09
CA GLU A 133 72.33 28.38 -31.11
C GLU A 133 73.00 29.73 -30.80
N GLU A 134 74.34 29.82 -30.90
CA GLU A 134 75.02 30.85 -31.72
C GLU A 134 76.52 30.52 -31.98
N GLU A 135 77.23 31.36 -32.74
CA GLU A 135 78.37 30.94 -33.58
C GLU A 135 79.82 31.26 -33.11
N ASN A 136 80.77 30.52 -33.73
CA ASN A 136 82.07 31.00 -34.27
C ASN A 136 83.24 31.41 -33.33
N TYR A 137 84.35 30.62 -33.34
CA TYR A 137 85.58 30.84 -34.15
C TYR A 137 86.91 30.33 -33.51
N SER A 138 87.82 29.77 -34.34
CA SER A 138 89.24 29.34 -34.06
C SER A 138 89.48 28.13 -33.10
N GLY A 139 90.49 27.27 -33.28
CA GLY A 139 91.47 27.13 -34.39
C GLY A 139 92.51 25.99 -34.23
N GLU A 140 93.13 25.58 -35.35
CA GLU A 140 94.44 24.86 -35.52
C GLU A 140 94.71 23.40 -35.04
N ALA A 141 94.43 22.44 -35.94
CA ALA A 141 95.36 21.44 -36.54
C ALA A 141 96.02 20.23 -35.78
N SER A 142 96.26 19.16 -36.57
CA SER A 142 97.07 17.92 -36.34
C SER A 142 96.43 16.79 -35.48
N GLU A 143 96.68 15.47 -35.66
CA GLU A 143 97.57 14.70 -36.57
C GLU A 143 97.03 13.25 -36.84
N CYS A 144 97.05 12.70 -38.08
CA CYS A 144 96.57 11.30 -38.34
C CYS A 144 97.61 10.26 -37.85
N ASN A 145 97.29 9.52 -36.78
CA ASN A 145 98.28 8.67 -36.09
C ASN A 145 98.38 7.22 -36.64
N LYS A 146 99.48 6.52 -36.32
CA LYS A 146 100.00 5.39 -37.10
C LYS A 146 99.32 4.04 -36.83
N LYS A 147 98.23 3.71 -37.55
CA LYS A 147 97.91 2.33 -38.04
C LYS A 147 96.70 2.25 -38.99
N LYS A 148 96.91 2.56 -40.27
CA LYS A 148 96.04 2.31 -41.45
C LYS A 148 94.63 2.97 -41.44
N ASN A 149 94.26 3.53 -42.61
CA ASN A 149 92.95 4.10 -42.99
C ASN A 149 92.71 5.59 -42.66
N CYS A 150 93.56 6.50 -43.16
CA CYS A 150 93.16 7.92 -43.35
C CYS A 150 92.40 8.04 -44.72
N LYS A 151 91.30 8.80 -44.80
CA LYS A 151 90.36 8.86 -45.95
C LYS A 151 90.92 9.56 -47.21
N ASN A 152 90.18 9.53 -48.32
CA ASN A 152 90.48 10.28 -49.55
C ASN A 152 90.74 11.78 -49.25
N GLY A 153 91.69 12.42 -49.93
CA GLY A 153 92.17 13.76 -49.56
C GLY A 153 93.19 13.83 -48.40
N SER A 154 93.49 12.71 -47.71
CA SER A 154 94.52 12.68 -46.66
C SER A 154 95.95 12.83 -47.21
N TYR A 155 96.85 13.30 -46.35
CA TYR A 155 98.29 13.41 -46.66
C TYR A 155 98.95 12.02 -46.77
N CYS A 156 99.71 11.79 -47.85
CA CYS A 156 100.43 10.53 -48.12
C CYS A 156 101.90 10.80 -48.53
N LYS A 157 102.77 9.80 -48.39
CA LYS A 157 104.19 9.86 -48.81
C LYS A 157 104.55 8.83 -49.89
N LYS A 158 103.68 7.84 -50.14
CA LYS A 158 103.83 6.82 -51.21
C LYS A 158 102.47 6.24 -51.62
N HIS A 159 102.37 5.71 -52.84
CA HIS A 159 101.12 5.20 -53.41
C HIS A 159 100.40 4.12 -52.57
N GLY A 160 101.13 3.32 -51.79
CA GLY A 160 100.56 2.27 -50.92
C GLY A 160 100.06 2.73 -49.55
N GLU A 161 99.77 4.03 -49.37
CA GLU A 161 99.23 4.60 -48.12
C GLU A 161 97.76 5.07 -48.24
N CYS A 162 97.18 5.01 -49.44
CA CYS A 162 95.79 5.38 -49.71
C CYS A 162 94.88 4.14 -49.65
N GLN A 163 93.66 4.29 -49.11
CA GLN A 163 92.67 3.20 -49.05
C GLN A 163 92.13 2.82 -50.43
N SER A 164 92.02 3.81 -51.33
CA SER A 164 91.74 3.68 -52.75
C SER A 164 92.54 4.72 -53.55
N GLY A 165 92.77 4.48 -54.84
CA GLY A 165 93.45 5.42 -55.74
C GLY A 165 94.98 5.50 -55.56
N ILE A 166 95.55 6.66 -55.92
CA ILE A 166 97.00 6.89 -56.00
C ILE A 166 97.43 8.16 -55.28
N CYS A 167 98.54 8.09 -54.54
CA CYS A 167 99.18 9.26 -53.93
C CYS A 167 99.80 10.18 -55.02
N GLN A 168 99.29 11.40 -55.19
CA GLN A 168 99.90 12.44 -56.02
C GLN A 168 100.12 13.73 -55.22
N LYS A 169 101.29 14.36 -55.38
CA LYS A 169 101.67 15.61 -54.68
C LYS A 169 101.41 15.57 -53.16
N ASN A 170 101.63 14.39 -52.56
CA ASN A 170 101.38 14.07 -51.15
C ASN A 170 99.91 14.07 -50.72
N THR A 171 98.95 13.93 -51.63
CA THR A 171 97.52 13.75 -51.34
C THR A 171 97.00 12.47 -52.00
N CYS A 172 96.15 11.72 -51.30
CA CYS A 172 95.42 10.60 -51.90
C CYS A 172 94.32 11.12 -52.86
N ILE A 173 94.31 10.63 -54.10
CA ILE A 173 93.29 10.92 -55.11
C ILE A 173 92.79 9.64 -55.78
N HIS A 174 91.53 9.63 -56.18
CA HIS A 174 90.82 8.46 -56.72
C HIS A 174 91.16 8.17 -58.20
N ASP A 175 90.91 6.92 -58.63
CA ASP A 175 90.95 6.49 -60.04
C ASP A 175 89.63 5.79 -60.36
N ASP A 176 88.73 6.47 -61.08
CA ASP A 176 87.34 6.06 -61.26
C ASP A 176 87.17 5.00 -62.36
N SER A 177 88.04 3.99 -62.40
CA SER A 177 88.05 2.92 -63.39
C SER A 177 87.72 1.54 -62.79
N CYS A 178 86.62 0.93 -63.26
CA CYS A 178 86.03 -0.28 -62.68
C CYS A 178 85.86 -1.40 -63.71
N LYS A 179 85.64 -2.64 -63.24
CA LYS A 179 85.35 -3.83 -64.07
C LYS A 179 84.10 -4.59 -63.64
N LYS A 180 83.72 -4.52 -62.36
CA LYS A 180 82.49 -5.07 -61.76
C LYS A 180 81.95 -4.11 -60.71
N ASN A 181 80.68 -4.26 -60.34
CA ASN A 181 79.99 -3.41 -59.36
C ASN A 181 80.73 -3.32 -58.01
N ALA A 182 81.26 -4.45 -57.50
CA ALA A 182 82.06 -4.50 -56.28
C ALA A 182 83.49 -3.92 -56.39
N ASP A 183 83.83 -3.24 -57.49
CA ASP A 183 85.03 -2.37 -57.58
C ASP A 183 84.70 -0.90 -57.26
N CYS A 184 83.42 -0.56 -57.04
CA CYS A 184 82.94 0.81 -56.81
C CYS A 184 82.31 0.94 -55.42
N GLU A 185 82.61 2.04 -54.72
CA GLU A 185 82.06 2.34 -53.40
C GLU A 185 80.55 2.65 -53.47
N SER A 186 80.06 3.22 -54.59
CA SER A 186 78.64 3.36 -54.93
C SER A 186 77.99 2.10 -55.53
N GLY A 187 78.66 0.94 -55.48
CA GLY A 187 78.09 -0.35 -55.87
C GLY A 187 77.72 -0.53 -57.35
N ILE A 188 77.94 0.46 -58.22
CA ILE A 188 77.52 0.43 -59.63
C ILE A 188 78.69 0.76 -60.56
N CYS A 189 79.07 -0.21 -61.41
CA CYS A 189 80.12 -0.05 -62.42
C CYS A 189 79.50 0.02 -63.83
N HIS A 190 79.40 1.22 -64.40
CA HIS A 190 78.79 1.43 -65.72
C HIS A 190 79.83 1.89 -66.76
N LYS A 191 79.93 1.18 -67.89
CA LYS A 191 80.87 1.48 -68.99
C LYS A 191 82.33 1.64 -68.54
N LYS A 192 82.75 0.85 -67.53
CA LYS A 192 84.08 0.86 -66.88
C LYS A 192 84.41 2.11 -66.06
N LYS A 193 83.41 2.92 -65.69
CA LYS A 193 83.54 3.91 -64.62
C LYS A 193 82.58 3.62 -63.49
N CYS A 194 83.00 3.91 -62.26
CA CYS A 194 82.05 4.07 -61.16
C CYS A 194 81.16 5.26 -61.49
N LYS A 195 79.86 5.13 -61.19
CA LYS A 195 78.90 6.17 -61.54
C LYS A 195 77.86 6.30 -60.46
N ASP A 196 77.91 7.44 -59.79
CA ASP A 196 76.87 7.86 -58.87
C ASP A 196 75.67 8.29 -59.72
N LEU A 197 74.56 7.57 -59.55
CA LEU A 197 73.23 8.10 -59.79
C LEU A 197 72.80 8.76 -58.49
N ALA A 198 72.19 9.94 -58.57
CA ALA A 198 71.55 10.51 -57.39
C ALA A 198 70.43 9.55 -56.97
N PRO A 199 70.37 9.12 -55.69
CA PRO A 199 69.32 8.23 -55.22
C PRO A 199 67.97 8.94 -55.32
N THR A 200 66.93 8.17 -55.62
CA THR A 200 65.56 8.68 -55.80
C THR A 200 64.59 7.67 -55.22
N CYS A 201 63.59 8.15 -54.47
CA CYS A 201 62.54 7.38 -53.81
C CYS A 201 61.51 6.79 -54.82
N ASP A 202 62.03 6.18 -55.89
CA ASP A 202 61.37 5.64 -57.09
C ASP A 202 62.34 4.64 -57.83
N ASP A 203 63.46 4.23 -57.21
CA ASP A 203 64.52 3.42 -57.86
C ASP A 203 64.48 1.92 -57.53
N GLY A 204 63.64 1.51 -56.58
CA GLY A 204 63.27 0.11 -56.32
C GLY A 204 64.26 -0.65 -55.43
N VAL A 205 65.16 0.03 -54.72
CA VAL A 205 66.12 -0.58 -53.80
C VAL A 205 66.37 0.28 -52.56
N ARG A 206 65.89 -0.17 -51.39
CA ARG A 206 66.08 0.50 -50.09
C ARG A 206 67.52 1.00 -49.89
N ASN A 207 67.71 2.32 -49.91
CA ASN A 207 69.02 2.96 -49.79
C ASN A 207 68.97 4.29 -48.99
N GLN A 208 70.14 4.90 -48.73
CA GLN A 208 70.28 6.01 -47.76
C GLN A 208 69.67 5.68 -46.38
N ASP A 209 68.76 6.50 -45.87
CA ASP A 209 68.03 6.38 -44.60
C ASP A 209 66.60 5.80 -44.78
N GLU A 210 66.26 5.30 -45.97
CA GLU A 210 64.95 4.67 -46.26
C GLU A 210 64.67 3.49 -45.33
N THR A 211 63.41 3.42 -44.87
CA THR A 211 62.98 2.38 -43.92
C THR A 211 62.28 1.20 -44.56
N ASP A 212 61.95 1.29 -45.84
CA ASP A 212 61.62 0.17 -46.74
C ASP A 212 62.00 0.57 -48.19
N ASP A 213 61.78 -0.28 -49.20
CA ASP A 213 62.06 0.09 -50.59
C ASP A 213 61.24 1.34 -50.99
N ASP A 214 61.95 2.40 -51.43
CA ASP A 214 61.46 3.71 -51.88
C ASP A 214 60.68 4.56 -50.84
N CYS A 215 60.71 4.23 -49.54
CA CYS A 215 59.94 4.99 -48.53
C CYS A 215 60.55 5.06 -47.12
N GLY A 216 60.08 6.06 -46.35
CA GLY A 216 60.51 6.35 -44.98
C GLY A 216 61.83 7.11 -44.88
N GLY A 217 62.29 7.40 -43.67
CA GLY A 217 63.44 8.26 -43.43
C GLY A 217 63.09 9.74 -43.57
N SER A 218 64.12 10.58 -43.68
CA SER A 218 64.02 12.05 -43.62
C SER A 218 63.74 12.73 -44.96
N ILE A 219 64.01 12.06 -46.08
CA ILE A 219 63.95 12.64 -47.43
C ILE A 219 62.82 12.02 -48.28
N CYS A 220 62.48 10.74 -48.07
CA CYS A 220 61.55 10.00 -48.91
C CYS A 220 60.10 10.03 -48.40
N PRO A 221 59.10 9.73 -49.25
CA PRO A 221 57.70 9.72 -48.85
C PRO A 221 57.44 8.75 -47.70
N GLN A 222 56.51 9.11 -46.80
CA GLN A 222 56.13 8.23 -45.70
C GLN A 222 55.56 6.90 -46.22
N CYS A 223 56.06 5.80 -45.66
CA CYS A 223 55.67 4.45 -45.99
C CYS A 223 54.17 4.17 -45.74
N ILE A 224 53.59 3.38 -46.64
CA ILE A 224 52.22 2.85 -46.51
C ILE A 224 52.18 1.65 -45.54
N ASP A 225 50.98 1.27 -45.11
CA ASP A 225 50.79 0.18 -44.15
C ASP A 225 51.39 -1.16 -44.67
N SER A 226 51.95 -1.95 -43.76
CA SER A 226 52.72 -3.19 -44.00
C SER A 226 54.14 -3.02 -44.56
N LYS A 227 54.62 -1.78 -44.78
CA LYS A 227 56.04 -1.48 -45.06
C LYS A 227 56.84 -1.33 -43.76
N THR A 228 58.16 -1.51 -43.81
CA THR A 228 59.05 -1.40 -42.64
C THR A 228 59.40 0.06 -42.26
N CYS A 229 59.65 0.28 -40.97
CA CYS A 229 59.87 1.58 -40.33
C CYS A 229 60.88 1.48 -39.17
N ASN A 230 61.49 2.60 -38.80
CA ASN A 230 62.32 2.73 -37.60
C ASN A 230 61.69 3.67 -36.56
N ALA A 231 60.88 4.63 -36.99
CA ALA A 231 60.20 5.61 -36.18
C ALA A 231 58.78 5.92 -36.70
N ALA A 232 57.93 6.48 -35.83
CA ALA A 232 56.59 6.95 -36.16
C ALA A 232 56.57 7.88 -37.39
N SER A 233 57.58 8.75 -37.53
CA SER A 233 57.73 9.67 -38.66
C SER A 233 57.78 9.00 -40.03
N ASP A 234 58.30 7.77 -40.11
CA ASP A 234 58.45 7.05 -41.38
C ASP A 234 57.10 6.61 -41.95
N CYS A 235 56.08 6.49 -41.11
CA CYS A 235 54.79 5.90 -41.46
C CYS A 235 53.74 6.96 -41.77
N ARG A 236 52.97 6.74 -42.85
CA ARG A 236 51.89 7.65 -43.27
C ARG A 236 50.73 7.71 -42.27
N ALA A 237 50.57 6.64 -41.49
CA ALA A 237 49.66 6.53 -40.34
C ALA A 237 50.24 7.06 -39.02
N ARG A 238 51.54 7.40 -38.98
CA ARG A 238 52.36 7.63 -37.78
C ARG A 238 52.50 6.48 -36.77
N ALA A 239 51.75 5.38 -36.91
CA ALA A 239 51.94 4.16 -36.13
C ALA A 239 53.07 3.27 -36.70
N CYS A 240 54.26 3.32 -36.10
CA CYS A 240 55.36 2.36 -36.35
C CYS A 240 55.45 1.35 -35.20
N VAL A 241 55.01 0.11 -35.42
CA VAL A 241 54.91 -0.91 -34.36
C VAL A 241 55.62 -2.18 -34.82
N SER A 242 56.54 -2.70 -34.00
CA SER A 242 57.40 -3.85 -34.34
C SER A 242 58.16 -3.66 -35.66
N ASN A 243 58.65 -2.43 -35.90
CA ASN A 243 59.34 -1.99 -37.13
C ASN A 243 58.50 -2.11 -38.41
N ILE A 244 57.17 -2.11 -38.31
CA ILE A 244 56.24 -2.12 -39.45
C ILE A 244 55.22 -0.98 -39.28
N CYS A 245 54.97 -0.23 -40.36
CA CYS A 245 53.88 0.75 -40.43
C CYS A 245 52.55 0.02 -40.38
N ARG A 246 51.68 0.37 -39.42
CA ARG A 246 50.36 -0.24 -39.28
C ARG A 246 49.29 0.79 -39.63
N ALA A 247 48.19 0.31 -40.21
CA ALA A 247 47.00 1.13 -40.37
C ALA A 247 46.54 1.59 -38.98
N PRO A 248 46.12 2.86 -38.84
CA PRO A 248 45.79 3.42 -37.53
C PRO A 248 44.51 2.80 -36.97
N THR A 249 44.49 2.61 -35.65
CA THR A 249 43.38 1.99 -34.92
C THR A 249 43.24 2.60 -33.53
N CYS A 250 42.02 2.73 -33.04
CA CYS A 250 41.61 3.21 -31.72
C CYS A 250 42.04 2.28 -30.55
N SER A 251 43.29 1.82 -30.57
CA SER A 251 43.96 0.85 -29.70
C SER A 251 45.48 0.75 -30.04
N ASP A 252 46.07 1.74 -30.73
CA ASP A 252 47.49 1.75 -31.14
C ASP A 252 48.40 2.61 -30.25
N ASN A 253 47.83 3.26 -29.25
CA ASN A 253 48.47 4.11 -28.23
C ASN A 253 49.09 5.40 -28.80
N VAL A 254 48.64 5.89 -29.95
CA VAL A 254 49.07 7.16 -30.55
C VAL A 254 47.86 7.97 -30.98
N GLN A 255 47.55 9.10 -30.31
CA GLN A 255 46.44 9.97 -30.70
C GLN A 255 46.52 10.35 -32.18
N ASN A 256 45.60 9.84 -33.01
CA ASN A 256 45.65 10.00 -34.45
C ASN A 256 44.24 10.00 -35.12
N GLN A 257 44.19 10.13 -36.46
CA GLN A 257 42.94 10.33 -37.22
C GLN A 257 42.08 11.49 -36.67
N ASP A 258 40.87 11.21 -36.17
CA ASP A 258 39.95 12.16 -35.55
C ASP A 258 39.79 11.95 -34.02
N GLU A 259 40.68 11.17 -33.40
CA GLU A 259 40.73 10.95 -31.95
C GLU A 259 41.02 12.24 -31.16
N THR A 260 40.30 12.43 -30.06
CA THR A 260 40.43 13.63 -29.23
C THR A 260 41.36 13.45 -28.04
N ASP A 261 41.60 12.20 -27.61
CA ASP A 261 42.71 11.76 -26.76
C ASP A 261 43.23 10.42 -27.29
N THR A 262 44.34 9.89 -26.75
CA THR A 262 44.95 8.64 -27.22
C THR A 262 43.95 7.47 -27.24
N ASP A 263 43.76 6.87 -28.42
CA ASP A 263 42.85 5.74 -28.69
C ASP A 263 41.34 6.04 -28.48
N CYS A 264 40.90 7.28 -28.24
CA CYS A 264 39.49 7.57 -27.93
C CYS A 264 38.95 8.92 -28.45
N GLY A 265 37.62 9.00 -28.51
CA GLY A 265 36.86 10.18 -28.98
C GLY A 265 36.81 10.31 -30.50
N GLY A 266 36.17 11.36 -30.99
CA GLY A 266 35.91 11.53 -32.42
C GLY A 266 34.73 10.69 -32.93
N SER A 267 34.65 10.54 -34.25
CA SER A 267 33.47 9.95 -34.92
C SER A 267 33.54 8.44 -35.17
N ILE A 268 34.71 7.82 -34.94
CA ILE A 268 34.98 6.40 -35.27
C ILE A 268 35.43 5.61 -34.04
N CYS A 269 36.13 6.24 -33.08
CA CYS A 269 36.76 5.54 -31.97
C CYS A 269 35.86 5.44 -30.72
N PRO A 270 36.20 4.56 -29.75
CA PRO A 270 35.46 4.45 -28.51
C PRO A 270 35.40 5.79 -27.78
N LYS A 271 34.25 6.09 -27.16
CA LYS A 271 34.08 7.28 -26.32
C LYS A 271 35.13 7.31 -25.20
N CYS A 272 35.78 8.45 -25.04
CA CYS A 272 36.76 8.71 -24.00
C CYS A 272 36.13 8.62 -22.60
N ALA A 273 36.88 8.02 -21.66
CA ALA A 273 36.53 8.03 -20.25
C ALA A 273 36.75 9.42 -19.61
N ASP A 274 36.28 9.62 -18.38
CA ASP A 274 36.46 10.90 -17.68
C ASP A 274 37.94 11.25 -17.50
N THR A 275 38.24 12.55 -17.39
CA THR A 275 39.58 13.18 -17.42
C THR A 275 40.35 13.14 -18.75
N LYS A 276 39.83 12.45 -19.77
CA LYS A 276 40.41 12.45 -21.13
C LYS A 276 40.00 13.66 -21.97
N THR A 277 40.78 13.96 -23.00
CA THR A 277 40.62 15.13 -23.86
C THR A 277 39.49 14.95 -24.91
N CYS A 278 38.72 16.01 -25.18
CA CYS A 278 37.55 16.01 -26.08
C CYS A 278 37.43 17.30 -26.90
N ALA A 279 36.61 17.26 -27.95
CA ALA A 279 36.27 18.43 -28.78
C ALA A 279 34.75 18.74 -28.77
N VAL A 280 33.91 17.72 -28.59
CA VAL A 280 32.45 17.79 -28.46
C VAL A 280 31.94 16.74 -27.47
N GLY A 281 30.75 16.93 -26.90
CA GLY A 281 30.18 16.01 -25.90
C GLY A 281 30.12 14.54 -26.35
N SER A 282 29.84 14.29 -27.64
CA SER A 282 29.77 12.94 -28.20
C SER A 282 31.09 12.15 -28.14
N ASP A 283 32.22 12.82 -27.94
CA ASP A 283 33.53 12.17 -27.78
C ASP A 283 33.65 11.45 -26.41
N CYS A 284 32.83 11.84 -25.43
CA CYS A 284 32.93 11.42 -24.04
C CYS A 284 31.91 10.33 -23.69
N LEU A 285 32.28 9.43 -22.77
CA LEU A 285 31.42 8.35 -22.28
C LEU A 285 30.21 8.91 -21.53
N SER A 286 30.43 9.99 -20.78
CA SER A 286 29.44 10.81 -20.07
C SER A 286 28.54 11.68 -20.96
N GLU A 287 28.91 11.84 -22.24
CA GLU A 287 28.40 12.88 -23.17
C GLU A 287 28.81 14.33 -22.79
N VAL A 288 29.59 14.53 -21.72
CA VAL A 288 29.99 15.86 -21.21
C VAL A 288 31.40 16.22 -21.63
N CYS A 289 31.54 17.21 -22.52
CA CYS A 289 32.84 17.79 -22.88
C CYS A 289 32.94 19.24 -22.36
N LEU A 290 33.63 19.44 -21.23
CA LEU A 290 33.76 20.72 -20.56
C LEU A 290 35.23 21.15 -20.49
N SER A 291 35.53 22.34 -21.04
CA SER A 291 36.89 22.87 -21.18
C SER A 291 37.87 21.94 -21.93
N GLN A 292 37.39 21.29 -23.00
CA GLN A 292 38.12 20.27 -23.80
C GLN A 292 38.47 18.99 -23.02
N ILE A 293 37.82 18.72 -21.88
CA ILE A 293 38.02 17.51 -21.08
C ILE A 293 36.66 16.83 -20.83
N CYS A 294 36.63 15.50 -20.99
CA CYS A 294 35.52 14.65 -20.60
C CYS A 294 35.37 14.69 -19.08
N GLN A 295 34.24 15.13 -18.58
CA GLN A 295 33.96 15.15 -17.15
C GLN A 295 32.93 14.08 -16.80
N ALA A 296 33.03 13.57 -15.58
CA ALA A 296 32.01 12.69 -15.03
C ALA A 296 30.64 13.40 -15.11
N PRO A 297 29.57 12.68 -15.44
CA PRO A 297 28.26 13.30 -15.62
C PRO A 297 27.70 13.80 -14.28
N THR A 298 27.09 14.98 -14.28
CA THR A 298 26.54 15.64 -13.10
C THR A 298 25.23 16.32 -13.41
N CYS A 299 24.36 16.45 -12.42
CA CYS A 299 23.04 17.08 -12.53
C CYS A 299 23.05 18.61 -12.72
N THR A 300 24.05 19.14 -13.41
CA THR A 300 24.31 20.55 -13.75
C THR A 300 25.25 20.69 -14.97
N ASP A 301 25.43 19.63 -15.79
CA ASP A 301 26.39 19.61 -16.91
C ASP A 301 25.81 20.08 -18.26
N GLY A 302 24.49 20.22 -18.35
CA GLY A 302 23.77 20.74 -19.51
C GLY A 302 23.35 19.71 -20.56
N VAL A 303 23.54 18.41 -20.32
CA VAL A 303 23.11 17.34 -21.25
C VAL A 303 22.37 16.22 -20.53
N LYS A 304 21.08 16.01 -20.87
CA LYS A 304 20.22 14.99 -20.26
C LYS A 304 20.87 13.60 -20.27
N ASN A 305 21.36 13.14 -19.13
CA ASN A 305 22.13 11.91 -19.00
C ASN A 305 21.74 11.09 -17.74
N GLN A 306 22.52 10.05 -17.40
CA GLN A 306 22.27 9.16 -16.25
C GLN A 306 20.80 8.70 -16.11
N ASP A 307 20.14 8.99 -14.99
CA ASP A 307 18.74 8.70 -14.72
C ASP A 307 17.81 9.94 -14.81
N GLU A 308 18.31 11.04 -15.37
CA GLU A 308 17.58 12.31 -15.52
C GLU A 308 16.33 12.20 -16.40
N THR A 309 15.30 12.97 -16.07
CA THR A 309 14.04 13.00 -16.81
C THR A 309 13.85 14.23 -17.67
N ASP A 310 14.51 15.34 -17.37
CA ASP A 310 14.84 16.42 -18.32
C ASP A 310 16.29 16.87 -18.11
N ILE A 311 16.81 17.79 -18.91
CA ILE A 311 18.20 18.28 -18.81
C ILE A 311 18.47 18.82 -17.39
N ASP A 312 19.52 18.29 -16.75
CA ASP A 312 19.97 18.63 -15.39
C ASP A 312 18.96 18.31 -14.25
N CYS A 313 17.91 17.51 -14.49
CA CYS A 313 16.88 17.28 -13.48
C CYS A 313 16.10 15.94 -13.54
N GLY A 314 15.55 15.57 -12.38
CA GLY A 314 14.70 14.40 -12.18
C GLY A 314 15.48 13.08 -12.04
N GLY A 315 14.78 11.98 -11.78
CA GLY A 315 15.42 10.72 -11.40
C GLY A 315 15.77 10.66 -9.90
N SER A 316 16.62 9.71 -9.53
CA SER A 316 16.90 9.36 -8.12
C SER A 316 18.05 10.13 -7.47
N ARG A 317 18.87 10.83 -8.26
CA ARG A 317 20.09 11.51 -7.80
C ARG A 317 20.18 13.00 -8.10
N CYS A 318 19.34 13.51 -9.00
CA CYS A 318 19.40 14.89 -9.47
C CYS A 318 18.34 15.79 -8.83
N PRO A 319 18.51 17.12 -8.89
CA PRO A 319 17.49 18.07 -8.44
C PRO A 319 16.17 17.82 -9.16
N GLN A 320 15.05 18.02 -8.49
CA GLN A 320 13.74 17.81 -9.11
C GLN A 320 13.49 18.86 -10.21
N CYS A 321 12.85 18.44 -11.29
CA CYS A 321 12.45 19.27 -12.42
C CYS A 321 11.35 20.27 -12.04
N ALA A 322 11.45 21.47 -12.60
CA ALA A 322 10.45 22.52 -12.49
C ALA A 322 9.26 22.30 -13.45
N ASP A 323 8.21 23.09 -13.29
CA ASP A 323 7.00 23.00 -14.12
C ASP A 323 7.31 23.10 -15.62
N THR A 324 6.57 22.34 -16.42
CA THR A 324 6.73 22.16 -17.88
C THR A 324 7.97 21.39 -18.35
N GLN A 325 8.89 21.01 -17.46
CA GLN A 325 9.96 20.05 -17.78
C GLN A 325 9.47 18.59 -17.73
N SER A 326 10.26 17.68 -18.29
CA SER A 326 9.92 16.28 -18.54
C SER A 326 10.16 15.38 -17.31
N CYS A 327 9.26 14.42 -17.08
CA CYS A 327 9.27 13.52 -15.91
C CYS A 327 8.85 12.08 -16.27
N ARG A 328 9.11 11.15 -15.34
CA ARG A 328 8.69 9.74 -15.44
C ARG A 328 7.84 9.29 -14.24
N ALA A 329 8.06 9.88 -13.07
CA ALA A 329 7.34 9.68 -11.82
C ALA A 329 7.19 11.02 -11.08
N GLY A 330 6.28 11.08 -10.10
CA GLY A 330 6.04 12.30 -9.32
C GLY A 330 7.27 12.80 -8.55
N SER A 331 8.13 11.87 -8.12
CA SER A 331 9.43 12.14 -7.49
C SER A 331 10.34 13.06 -8.31
N ASP A 332 10.20 13.05 -9.63
CA ASP A 332 11.07 13.81 -10.53
C ASP A 332 10.73 15.31 -10.56
N CYS A 333 9.60 15.73 -9.98
CA CYS A 333 9.06 17.08 -10.08
C CYS A 333 9.07 17.82 -8.73
N VAL A 334 9.45 19.10 -8.72
CA VAL A 334 9.46 19.96 -7.50
C VAL A 334 8.09 19.99 -6.81
N ASN A 335 7.01 19.92 -7.60
CA ASN A 335 5.63 19.92 -7.14
C ASN A 335 5.05 18.50 -6.87
N GLY A 336 5.82 17.44 -7.07
CA GLY A 336 5.36 16.05 -6.93
C GLY A 336 4.45 15.52 -8.05
N VAL A 337 4.00 16.37 -8.98
CA VAL A 337 3.01 16.02 -10.01
C VAL A 337 3.65 15.74 -11.36
N CYS A 338 3.72 14.47 -11.74
CA CYS A 338 4.09 14.06 -13.11
C CYS A 338 2.85 13.57 -13.88
N LEU A 339 2.36 14.38 -14.83
CA LEU A 339 1.21 14.03 -15.68
C LEU A 339 1.59 14.11 -17.16
N SER A 340 1.24 13.06 -17.92
CA SER A 340 1.60 12.93 -19.35
C SER A 340 3.11 13.10 -19.63
N ASN A 341 3.96 12.64 -18.70
CA ASN A 341 5.43 12.78 -18.71
C ASN A 341 5.94 14.23 -18.63
N ILE A 342 5.14 15.17 -18.11
CA ILE A 342 5.51 16.57 -17.90
C ILE A 342 5.16 16.99 -16.47
N CYS A 343 6.10 17.62 -15.76
CA CYS A 343 5.87 18.21 -14.45
C CYS A 343 4.81 19.31 -14.54
N GLN A 344 3.73 19.18 -13.78
CA GLN A 344 2.68 20.20 -13.73
C GLN A 344 2.89 21.15 -12.57
N ALA A 345 2.49 22.40 -12.78
CA ALA A 345 2.27 23.33 -11.68
C ALA A 345 1.26 22.73 -10.70
N SER A 346 1.61 22.79 -9.42
CA SER A 346 0.81 22.30 -8.31
C SER A 346 -0.58 22.96 -8.24
N SER A 347 -1.55 22.19 -7.73
CA SER A 347 -2.95 22.58 -7.64
C SER A 347 -3.64 21.78 -6.53
N CYS A 348 -4.54 22.42 -5.79
CA CYS A 348 -5.29 21.83 -4.65
C CYS A 348 -6.32 20.74 -5.04
N THR A 349 -6.02 19.93 -6.06
CA THR A 349 -6.81 18.83 -6.63
C THR A 349 -5.90 17.86 -7.43
N ASP A 350 -4.59 17.83 -7.18
CA ASP A 350 -3.60 17.05 -7.93
C ASP A 350 -3.20 15.71 -7.26
N ASN A 351 -3.77 15.44 -6.08
CA ASN A 351 -3.68 14.19 -5.31
C ASN A 351 -2.28 13.89 -4.73
N VAL A 352 -1.42 14.90 -4.54
CA VAL A 352 -0.25 14.83 -3.66
C VAL A 352 -0.39 15.82 -2.49
N ILE A 353 0.69 16.06 -1.73
CA ILE A 353 0.77 17.14 -0.73
C ILE A 353 1.84 18.11 -1.24
N ASN A 354 1.45 19.33 -1.62
CA ASN A 354 2.39 20.35 -2.12
C ASN A 354 1.98 21.79 -1.74
N GLN A 355 2.67 22.80 -2.27
CA GLN A 355 2.52 24.22 -1.91
C GLN A 355 2.50 24.49 -0.40
N ASP A 356 1.37 24.96 0.14
CA ASP A 356 1.13 25.22 1.57
C ASP A 356 0.07 24.28 2.18
N GLU A 357 -0.26 23.20 1.48
CA GLU A 357 -1.17 22.15 1.96
C GLU A 357 -0.64 21.45 3.20
N THR A 358 -1.56 20.89 3.99
CA THR A 358 -1.24 20.16 5.21
C THR A 358 -1.67 18.70 5.17
N ASP A 359 -2.56 18.33 4.25
CA ASP A 359 -2.84 16.95 3.84
C ASP A 359 -3.22 16.97 2.34
N VAL A 360 -3.42 15.81 1.72
CA VAL A 360 -3.64 15.68 0.26
C VAL A 360 -4.83 16.53 -0.20
N ASP A 361 -4.59 17.41 -1.17
CA ASP A 361 -5.54 18.36 -1.76
C ASP A 361 -6.16 19.38 -0.76
N CYS A 362 -5.59 19.58 0.45
CA CYS A 362 -6.22 20.43 1.46
C CYS A 362 -5.28 21.09 2.49
N GLY A 363 -5.81 22.15 3.12
CA GLY A 363 -5.17 22.91 4.20
C GLY A 363 -4.50 24.19 3.73
N GLY A 364 -3.69 24.78 4.61
CA GLY A 364 -2.94 25.99 4.30
C GLY A 364 -3.78 27.26 4.18
N SER A 365 -3.21 28.25 3.50
CA SER A 365 -3.81 29.56 3.23
C SER A 365 -4.47 29.65 1.84
N THR A 366 -4.06 28.80 0.89
CA THR A 366 -4.50 28.87 -0.51
C THR A 366 -5.50 27.80 -0.91
N CYS A 367 -5.46 26.62 -0.28
CA CYS A 367 -6.24 25.45 -0.68
C CYS A 367 -7.53 25.25 0.13
N PRO A 368 -8.45 24.34 -0.29
CA PRO A 368 -9.65 24.02 0.46
C PRO A 368 -9.32 23.50 1.87
N LYS A 369 -10.17 23.82 2.85
CA LYS A 369 -9.97 23.35 4.23
C LYS A 369 -10.07 21.81 4.32
N CYS A 370 -9.19 21.20 5.10
CA CYS A 370 -9.18 19.78 5.38
C CYS A 370 -10.40 19.34 6.22
N ALA A 371 -10.93 18.16 5.89
CA ALA A 371 -11.98 17.50 6.67
C ALA A 371 -11.42 16.88 7.97
N ASP A 372 -12.29 16.31 8.80
CA ASP A 372 -11.88 15.65 10.04
C ASP A 372 -11.01 14.41 9.74
N THR A 373 -10.11 14.06 10.67
CA THR A 373 -9.04 13.03 10.57
C THR A 373 -7.90 13.32 9.58
N LYS A 374 -7.96 14.42 8.82
CA LYS A 374 -6.86 14.89 7.94
C LYS A 374 -5.81 15.70 8.71
N THR A 375 -4.61 15.81 8.16
CA THR A 375 -3.43 16.45 8.77
C THR A 375 -3.47 17.99 8.67
N CYS A 376 -2.95 18.67 9.69
CA CYS A 376 -2.99 20.14 9.83
C CYS A 376 -1.76 20.71 10.55
N ALA A 377 -1.40 21.96 10.22
CA ALA A 377 -0.34 22.71 10.89
C ALA A 377 -0.91 23.76 11.87
N VAL A 378 -2.06 24.34 11.54
CA VAL A 378 -2.76 25.39 12.30
C VAL A 378 -4.28 25.22 12.22
N THR A 379 -4.99 25.87 13.15
CA THR A 379 -6.47 25.83 13.23
C THR A 379 -7.18 26.41 12.00
N SER A 380 -6.51 27.20 11.16
CA SER A 380 -7.08 27.68 9.89
C SER A 380 -7.23 26.59 8.83
N ASP A 381 -6.50 25.48 8.93
CA ASP A 381 -6.45 24.46 7.87
C ASP A 381 -7.71 23.59 7.87
N CYS A 382 -8.31 23.37 9.05
CA CYS A 382 -9.44 22.46 9.24
C CYS A 382 -10.81 23.10 8.98
N VAL A 383 -11.78 22.31 8.49
CA VAL A 383 -13.20 22.70 8.41
C VAL A 383 -13.78 22.93 9.81
N SER A 384 -13.49 22.03 10.76
CA SER A 384 -13.84 22.16 12.18
C SER A 384 -13.20 23.38 12.88
N LYS A 385 -12.12 23.92 12.29
CA LYS A 385 -11.16 24.86 12.90
C LYS A 385 -10.36 24.29 14.08
N VAL A 386 -10.45 22.98 14.36
CA VAL A 386 -9.76 22.33 15.49
C VAL A 386 -8.59 21.51 14.96
N CYS A 387 -7.37 22.03 15.12
CA CYS A 387 -6.14 21.30 14.83
C CYS A 387 -5.49 20.88 16.15
N SER A 388 -5.44 19.57 16.43
CA SER A 388 -4.83 19.01 17.64
C SER A 388 -4.04 17.76 17.32
N SER A 389 -2.84 17.62 17.90
CA SER A 389 -1.87 16.57 17.55
C SER A 389 -1.56 16.49 16.05
N GLN A 390 -1.50 17.64 15.37
CA GLN A 390 -1.34 17.79 13.91
C GLN A 390 -2.47 17.17 13.06
N ILE A 391 -3.63 16.88 13.66
CA ILE A 391 -4.79 16.30 12.98
C ILE A 391 -6.03 17.19 13.22
N CYS A 392 -6.80 17.41 12.16
CA CYS A 392 -8.11 18.03 12.19
C CYS A 392 -9.07 17.14 12.98
N GLN A 393 -9.38 17.57 14.19
CA GLN A 393 -10.32 16.84 15.04
C GLN A 393 -11.75 17.11 14.58
N ALA A 394 -12.60 16.11 14.77
CA ALA A 394 -14.04 16.30 14.70
C ALA A 394 -14.44 17.39 15.72
N PRO A 395 -15.28 18.35 15.34
CA PRO A 395 -15.67 19.45 16.21
C PRO A 395 -16.51 18.96 17.40
N THR A 396 -16.33 19.57 18.58
CA THR A 396 -17.04 19.20 19.81
C THR A 396 -17.46 20.45 20.59
N CYS A 397 -18.56 20.36 21.34
CA CYS A 397 -19.10 21.44 22.17
C CYS A 397 -18.25 21.80 23.42
N THR A 398 -16.95 21.57 23.35
CA THR A 398 -15.94 21.73 24.41
C THR A 398 -14.52 21.95 23.84
N ASP A 399 -14.37 22.21 22.52
CA ASP A 399 -13.05 22.34 21.87
C ASP A 399 -12.43 23.76 21.94
N GLY A 400 -13.16 24.73 22.49
CA GLY A 400 -12.71 26.10 22.68
C GLY A 400 -12.82 26.98 21.43
N VAL A 401 -13.52 26.53 20.38
CA VAL A 401 -13.55 27.19 19.07
C VAL A 401 -14.97 27.18 18.48
N GLN A 402 -15.57 28.35 18.26
CA GLN A 402 -16.95 28.44 17.77
C GLN A 402 -17.11 27.76 16.40
N ASN A 403 -17.80 26.63 16.34
CA ASN A 403 -17.96 25.81 15.13
C ASN A 403 -19.38 25.18 15.03
N GLN A 404 -19.58 24.20 14.15
CA GLN A 404 -20.88 23.51 13.94
C GLN A 404 -22.10 24.45 13.89
N ASP A 405 -23.12 24.21 14.74
CA ASP A 405 -24.30 25.05 14.93
C ASP A 405 -24.23 25.92 16.20
N GLU A 406 -23.04 26.07 16.80
CA GLU A 406 -22.81 26.88 18.00
C GLU A 406 -23.03 28.37 17.75
N THR A 407 -23.65 29.04 18.73
CA THR A 407 -23.95 30.47 18.63
C THR A 407 -22.95 31.36 19.39
N ASP A 408 -22.20 30.78 20.32
CA ASP A 408 -20.95 31.31 20.87
C ASP A 408 -20.00 30.13 21.14
N VAL A 409 -18.73 30.38 21.47
CA VAL A 409 -17.73 29.33 21.73
C VAL A 409 -18.23 28.33 22.79
N ASP A 410 -18.22 27.04 22.44
CA ASP A 410 -18.64 25.89 23.25
C ASP A 410 -20.14 25.86 23.61
N CYS A 411 -21.01 26.66 22.98
CA CYS A 411 -22.42 26.71 23.37
C CYS A 411 -23.45 27.17 22.32
N GLY A 412 -24.71 26.80 22.57
CA GLY A 412 -25.87 27.18 21.78
C GLY A 412 -26.16 26.26 20.60
N GLY A 413 -27.17 26.60 19.79
CA GLY A 413 -27.63 25.74 18.71
C GLY A 413 -28.53 24.60 19.19
N SER A 414 -28.57 23.54 18.40
CA SER A 414 -29.42 22.35 18.60
C SER A 414 -28.68 21.14 19.18
N THR A 415 -27.36 21.07 19.01
CA THR A 415 -26.54 19.93 19.44
C THR A 415 -25.81 20.19 20.76
N CYS A 416 -25.36 21.42 21.02
CA CYS A 416 -24.45 21.76 22.09
C CYS A 416 -25.14 22.26 23.39
N PRO A 417 -24.42 22.30 24.53
CA PRO A 417 -24.94 22.86 25.78
C PRO A 417 -25.37 24.32 25.61
N LYS A 418 -26.38 24.72 26.38
CA LYS A 418 -26.94 26.07 26.30
C LYS A 418 -25.97 27.13 26.81
N CYS A 419 -25.89 28.25 26.09
CA CYS A 419 -25.12 29.42 26.46
C CYS A 419 -25.63 30.07 27.75
N VAL A 420 -24.69 30.41 28.64
CA VAL A 420 -24.92 31.24 29.83
C VAL A 420 -25.16 32.71 29.46
N ASP A 421 -25.64 33.52 30.40
CA ASP A 421 -25.87 34.95 30.17
C ASP A 421 -24.59 35.67 29.66
N THR A 422 -24.78 36.72 28.86
CA THR A 422 -23.76 37.50 28.13
C THR A 422 -23.06 36.81 26.94
N LYS A 423 -23.25 35.51 26.73
CA LYS A 423 -22.83 34.79 25.51
C LYS A 423 -23.74 35.09 24.31
N THR A 424 -23.23 34.86 23.10
CA THR A 424 -23.89 35.12 21.81
C THR A 424 -24.94 34.05 21.46
N CYS A 425 -26.05 34.45 20.82
CA CYS A 425 -27.19 33.59 20.48
C CYS A 425 -27.86 33.99 19.16
N SER A 426 -28.57 33.04 18.54
CA SER A 426 -29.41 33.27 17.34
C SER A 426 -30.91 33.18 17.65
N VAL A 427 -31.30 32.33 18.60
CA VAL A 427 -32.67 32.06 19.03
C VAL A 427 -32.73 31.81 20.54
N GLY A 428 -33.90 31.98 21.15
CA GLY A 428 -34.06 31.79 22.61
C GLY A 428 -33.64 30.39 23.11
N SER A 429 -33.80 29.35 22.29
CA SER A 429 -33.39 27.99 22.64
C SER A 429 -31.89 27.83 22.89
N ASP A 430 -31.04 28.73 22.38
CA ASP A 430 -29.59 28.65 22.58
C ASP A 430 -29.19 28.98 24.03
N CYS A 431 -30.01 29.77 24.73
CA CYS A 431 -29.70 30.31 26.05
C CYS A 431 -30.23 29.43 27.19
N VAL A 432 -29.50 29.42 28.31
CA VAL A 432 -29.97 28.87 29.60
C VAL A 432 -31.18 29.66 30.09
N SER A 433 -31.13 30.99 29.99
CA SER A 433 -32.23 31.90 30.31
C SER A 433 -33.47 31.77 29.41
N ARG A 434 -33.33 31.08 28.26
CA ARG A 434 -34.28 31.08 27.12
C ARG A 434 -34.46 32.44 26.41
N THR A 435 -33.78 33.49 26.88
CA THR A 435 -34.00 34.88 26.45
C THR A 435 -32.83 35.38 25.59
N CYS A 436 -32.94 35.17 24.27
CA CYS A 436 -32.00 35.73 23.30
C CYS A 436 -32.47 37.10 22.80
N SER A 437 -31.70 38.17 23.05
CA SER A 437 -32.04 39.53 22.60
C SER A 437 -30.78 40.31 22.20
N LEU A 438 -30.87 41.07 21.10
CA LEU A 438 -29.71 41.70 20.44
C LEU A 438 -28.58 40.71 20.13
N ASN A 439 -28.94 39.47 19.79
CA ASN A 439 -28.04 38.32 19.57
C ASN A 439 -27.17 37.93 20.78
N ILE A 440 -27.58 38.31 22.00
CA ILE A 440 -26.89 37.97 23.25
C ILE A 440 -27.91 37.35 24.22
N CYS A 441 -27.53 36.27 24.90
CA CYS A 441 -28.28 35.68 26.00
C CYS A 441 -28.38 36.70 27.13
N GLN A 442 -29.57 37.26 27.32
CA GLN A 442 -29.81 38.19 28.41
C GLN A 442 -30.02 37.43 29.71
N ALA A 443 -29.62 38.08 30.81
CA ALA A 443 -30.07 37.66 32.13
C ALA A 443 -31.61 37.69 32.15
N PRO A 444 -32.26 36.61 32.59
CA PRO A 444 -33.71 36.47 32.48
C PRO A 444 -34.45 37.46 33.38
N THR A 445 -35.64 37.90 32.96
CA THR A 445 -36.47 38.85 33.72
C THR A 445 -37.94 38.50 33.68
N CYS A 446 -38.64 38.72 34.80
CA CYS A 446 -40.07 38.50 35.03
C CYS A 446 -41.00 39.37 34.14
N GLY A 447 -40.96 39.16 32.83
CA GLY A 447 -41.49 40.07 31.81
C GLY A 447 -40.75 40.02 30.46
N ASP A 448 -39.99 38.96 30.19
CA ASP A 448 -39.33 38.72 28.89
C ASP A 448 -40.11 37.76 27.96
N GLY A 449 -41.24 37.23 28.42
CA GLY A 449 -42.21 36.48 27.63
C GLY A 449 -41.93 34.98 27.51
N VAL A 450 -41.01 34.42 28.32
CA VAL A 450 -40.64 33.00 28.29
C VAL A 450 -40.46 32.41 29.68
N LEU A 451 -41.26 31.39 30.03
CA LEU A 451 -41.18 30.68 31.32
C LEU A 451 -39.74 30.28 31.68
N ASN A 452 -39.13 30.98 32.64
CA ASN A 452 -37.73 30.84 33.05
C ASN A 452 -37.53 31.08 34.57
N GLN A 453 -36.28 31.04 35.05
CA GLN A 453 -35.94 31.18 36.49
C GLN A 453 -36.79 30.30 37.43
N ASP A 454 -37.37 30.88 38.47
CA ASP A 454 -38.31 30.28 39.41
C ASP A 454 -39.77 30.67 39.13
N GLU A 455 -40.07 31.21 37.93
CA GLU A 455 -41.44 31.44 37.46
C GLU A 455 -42.26 30.14 37.44
N THR A 456 -43.56 30.28 37.62
CA THR A 456 -44.50 29.16 37.64
C THR A 456 -45.49 29.20 36.49
N ASP A 457 -45.82 30.39 35.97
CA ASP A 457 -46.36 30.60 34.63
C ASP A 457 -45.58 31.74 33.95
N THR A 458 -45.78 31.95 32.65
CA THR A 458 -45.00 32.90 31.85
C THR A 458 -45.09 34.31 32.44
N ASP A 459 -43.93 34.91 32.76
CA ASP A 459 -43.78 36.22 33.40
C ASP A 459 -44.34 36.33 34.85
N CYS A 460 -44.69 35.24 35.54
CA CYS A 460 -45.25 35.30 36.90
C CYS A 460 -44.94 34.12 37.85
N GLY A 461 -45.08 34.38 39.15
CA GLY A 461 -44.90 33.42 40.23
C GLY A 461 -43.45 33.21 40.67
N GLY A 462 -43.24 32.41 41.72
CA GLY A 462 -41.93 32.27 42.34
C GLY A 462 -41.57 33.42 43.27
N SER A 463 -40.31 33.47 43.68
CA SER A 463 -39.81 34.34 44.76
C SER A 463 -39.47 35.77 44.33
N ARG A 464 -39.41 36.05 43.02
CA ARG A 464 -38.90 37.32 42.46
C ARG A 464 -39.85 38.01 41.48
N CYS A 465 -40.81 37.29 40.91
CA CYS A 465 -41.70 37.80 39.87
C CYS A 465 -43.05 38.26 40.45
N PRO A 466 -43.86 39.02 39.68
CA PRO A 466 -45.22 39.36 40.07
C PRO A 466 -46.06 38.10 40.31
N GLN A 467 -47.00 38.16 41.25
CA GLN A 467 -47.90 37.04 41.49
C GLN A 467 -48.84 36.81 40.30
N CYS A 468 -49.03 35.55 39.94
CA CYS A 468 -49.96 35.07 38.92
C CYS A 468 -51.43 35.31 39.32
N VAL A 469 -52.28 35.54 38.32
CA VAL A 469 -53.75 35.64 38.51
C VAL A 469 -54.42 34.26 38.41
N ASP A 470 -55.69 34.18 38.80
CA ASP A 470 -56.48 32.94 38.70
C ASP A 470 -56.40 32.31 37.30
N THR A 471 -56.35 30.97 37.26
CA THR A 471 -56.13 30.11 36.08
C THR A 471 -54.71 30.07 35.48
N GLN A 472 -53.76 30.86 35.98
CA GLN A 472 -52.33 30.68 35.69
C GLN A 472 -51.68 29.66 36.62
N SER A 473 -50.53 29.14 36.21
CA SER A 473 -49.79 28.05 36.85
C SER A 473 -48.97 28.51 38.07
N CYS A 474 -48.88 27.67 39.11
CA CYS A 474 -48.27 27.99 40.40
C CYS A 474 -47.57 26.78 41.05
N ARG A 475 -46.75 27.01 42.07
CA ARG A 475 -46.07 25.97 42.85
C ARG A 475 -46.28 26.10 44.37
N ALA A 476 -46.53 27.31 44.85
CA ALA A 476 -46.87 27.65 46.23
C ALA A 476 -47.92 28.79 46.26
N GLY A 477 -48.64 28.93 47.37
CA GLY A 477 -49.65 29.99 47.53
C GLY A 477 -49.10 31.42 47.37
N SER A 478 -47.80 31.61 47.68
CA SER A 478 -47.05 32.85 47.43
C SER A 478 -47.08 33.31 45.98
N ASP A 479 -47.23 32.39 45.03
CA ASP A 479 -47.14 32.66 43.60
C ASP A 479 -48.43 33.28 43.06
N CYS A 480 -49.52 33.26 43.83
CA CYS A 480 -50.86 33.64 43.39
C CYS A 480 -51.35 34.92 44.08
N VAL A 481 -51.99 35.83 43.33
CA VAL A 481 -52.55 37.10 43.85
C VAL A 481 -53.56 36.87 44.99
N ASN A 482 -54.32 35.77 44.93
CA ASN A 482 -55.28 35.37 45.95
C ASN A 482 -54.69 34.51 47.08
N GLY A 483 -53.39 34.19 47.06
CA GLY A 483 -52.72 33.35 48.05
C GLY A 483 -52.95 31.83 47.90
N VAL A 484 -53.84 31.41 46.99
CA VAL A 484 -54.29 30.02 46.84
C VAL A 484 -53.70 29.38 45.60
N CYS A 485 -52.84 28.38 45.79
CA CYS A 485 -52.27 27.54 44.75
C CYS A 485 -52.74 26.09 44.94
N LEU A 486 -53.59 25.59 44.04
CA LEU A 486 -54.19 24.25 44.14
C LEU A 486 -54.05 23.53 42.80
N SER A 487 -53.63 22.26 42.83
CA SER A 487 -53.34 21.45 41.63
C SER A 487 -52.37 22.13 40.64
N ASN A 488 -51.39 22.87 41.16
CA ASN A 488 -50.43 23.71 40.42
C ASN A 488 -51.07 24.84 39.59
N VAL A 489 -52.27 25.30 39.94
CA VAL A 489 -52.96 26.44 39.32
C VAL A 489 -53.46 27.41 40.40
N CYS A 490 -53.34 28.72 40.15
CA CYS A 490 -53.93 29.75 41.01
C CYS A 490 -55.46 29.70 40.91
N GLN A 491 -56.13 29.62 42.06
CA GLN A 491 -57.59 29.47 42.14
C GLN A 491 -58.22 30.53 43.04
N ALA A 492 -59.48 30.84 42.77
CA ALA A 492 -60.27 31.71 43.63
C ALA A 492 -60.54 31.00 44.99
N PRO A 493 -60.55 31.74 46.11
CA PRO A 493 -60.54 31.14 47.45
C PRO A 493 -61.84 30.40 47.83
N THR A 494 -61.68 29.32 48.59
CA THR A 494 -62.71 28.34 48.97
C THR A 494 -62.48 27.81 50.39
N CYS A 495 -63.55 27.37 51.07
CA CYS A 495 -63.57 26.75 52.42
C CYS A 495 -62.73 25.46 52.59
N GLY A 496 -61.43 25.49 52.32
CA GLY A 496 -60.55 24.34 52.15
C GLY A 496 -59.26 24.68 51.38
N ASP A 497 -58.80 25.93 51.49
CA ASP A 497 -57.57 26.45 50.88
C ASP A 497 -56.46 26.75 51.92
N SER A 498 -56.72 26.40 53.18
CA SER A 498 -55.85 26.44 54.35
C SER A 498 -55.34 27.81 54.76
N ILE A 499 -56.14 28.85 54.48
CA ILE A 499 -55.95 30.22 54.97
C ILE A 499 -57.28 30.80 55.48
N LEU A 500 -57.31 31.29 56.73
CA LEU A 500 -58.54 31.83 57.35
C LEU A 500 -59.16 32.95 56.51
N ASN A 501 -60.25 32.67 55.79
CA ASN A 501 -60.86 33.61 54.85
C ASN A 501 -62.39 33.47 54.70
N GLN A 502 -62.98 34.18 53.72
CA GLN A 502 -64.43 34.26 53.45
C GLN A 502 -65.32 34.50 54.70
N ASP A 503 -66.11 33.52 55.13
CA ASP A 503 -66.99 33.58 56.30
C ASP A 503 -66.66 32.54 57.40
N GLU A 504 -65.43 32.01 57.39
CA GLU A 504 -64.87 31.06 58.37
C GLU A 504 -64.76 31.63 59.79
N THR A 505 -64.79 30.73 60.79
CA THR A 505 -64.56 31.08 62.21
C THR A 505 -63.23 30.56 62.75
N ASP A 506 -62.67 29.50 62.17
CA ASP A 506 -61.27 29.08 62.30
C ASP A 506 -60.77 28.56 60.92
N ILE A 507 -59.47 28.29 60.73
CA ILE A 507 -58.92 28.00 59.38
C ILE A 507 -59.66 26.82 58.71
N ASP A 508 -60.14 27.01 57.47
CA ASP A 508 -60.92 26.05 56.68
C ASP A 508 -62.28 25.64 57.31
N CYS A 509 -62.76 26.28 58.37
CA CYS A 509 -63.95 25.81 59.10
C CYS A 509 -64.83 26.90 59.75
N GLY A 510 -66.07 26.51 60.02
CA GLY A 510 -67.12 27.33 60.63
C GLY A 510 -67.82 28.27 59.64
N GLY A 511 -68.72 29.10 60.17
CA GLY A 511 -69.53 29.98 59.33
C GLY A 511 -70.67 29.27 58.61
N SER A 512 -71.11 29.84 57.49
CA SER A 512 -72.35 29.44 56.79
C SER A 512 -72.14 28.54 55.57
N ARG A 513 -70.88 28.32 55.16
CA ARG A 513 -70.52 27.58 53.94
C ARG A 513 -69.42 26.54 54.11
N CYS A 514 -68.63 26.62 55.17
CA CYS A 514 -67.44 25.79 55.36
C CYS A 514 -67.72 24.59 56.31
N PRO A 515 -66.85 23.57 56.34
CA PRO A 515 -66.94 22.44 57.28
C PRO A 515 -67.01 22.87 58.76
N GLN A 516 -67.46 22.00 59.66
CA GLN A 516 -67.50 22.30 61.10
C GLN A 516 -66.11 22.18 61.75
N CYS A 517 -65.79 23.02 62.73
CA CYS A 517 -64.50 23.05 63.43
C CYS A 517 -64.37 21.96 64.52
N ALA A 518 -63.17 21.49 64.79
CA ALA A 518 -62.84 20.51 65.83
C ALA A 518 -62.80 21.14 67.24
N ASP A 519 -62.71 20.29 68.27
CA ASP A 519 -62.58 20.75 69.66
C ASP A 519 -61.36 21.67 69.86
N THR A 520 -61.49 22.63 70.77
CA THR A 520 -60.58 23.77 71.00
C THR A 520 -60.44 24.81 69.88
N GLN A 521 -60.99 24.59 68.69
CA GLN A 521 -61.09 25.61 67.65
C GLN A 521 -62.26 26.60 67.90
N SER A 522 -62.22 27.71 67.18
CA SER A 522 -63.07 28.89 67.35
C SER A 522 -64.44 28.73 66.69
N CYS A 523 -65.53 28.93 67.45
CA CYS A 523 -66.91 28.79 66.98
C CYS A 523 -67.80 29.99 67.38
N LEU A 524 -68.86 30.26 66.63
CA LEU A 524 -69.88 31.27 66.96
C LEU A 524 -71.23 30.62 67.32
N ALA A 525 -71.48 29.40 66.87
CA ALA A 525 -72.64 28.56 67.18
C ALA A 525 -72.27 27.07 67.24
N GLY A 526 -73.16 26.25 67.83
CA GLY A 526 -72.98 24.78 67.87
C GLY A 526 -73.01 24.10 66.50
N SER A 527 -73.55 24.79 65.48
CA SER A 527 -73.44 24.42 64.07
C SER A 527 -72.01 24.47 63.53
N ASP A 528 -71.09 25.11 64.26
CA ASP A 528 -69.73 25.38 63.79
C ASP A 528 -68.74 24.40 64.45
N CYS A 529 -69.23 23.41 65.20
CA CYS A 529 -68.43 22.39 65.90
C CYS A 529 -68.77 20.97 65.44
N VAL A 530 -67.75 20.14 65.17
CA VAL A 530 -67.87 18.71 64.82
C VAL A 530 -68.63 17.94 65.91
N ASN A 531 -68.26 18.15 67.17
CA ASN A 531 -68.93 17.53 68.32
C ASN A 531 -70.28 18.21 68.68
N GLY A 532 -70.75 19.19 67.90
CA GLY A 532 -71.99 19.94 68.12
C GLY A 532 -72.02 20.87 69.34
N VAL A 533 -70.99 20.84 70.19
CA VAL A 533 -70.90 21.56 71.46
C VAL A 533 -69.98 22.78 71.33
N CYS A 534 -70.53 23.92 70.90
CA CYS A 534 -69.87 25.22 71.03
C CYS A 534 -70.18 25.83 72.41
N LEU A 535 -69.16 25.96 73.27
CA LEU A 535 -69.29 26.52 74.62
C LEU A 535 -68.22 27.57 74.88
N SER A 536 -68.67 28.81 75.13
CA SER A 536 -67.80 30.00 75.30
C SER A 536 -66.96 30.34 74.04
N ASN A 537 -67.57 30.21 72.87
CA ASN A 537 -66.98 30.44 71.54
C ASN A 537 -65.83 29.48 71.17
N ILE A 538 -65.75 28.34 71.86
CA ILE A 538 -64.77 27.27 71.61
C ILE A 538 -65.52 25.93 71.60
N CYS A 539 -65.17 25.02 70.70
CA CYS A 539 -65.72 23.66 70.65
C CYS A 539 -65.20 22.80 71.82
N GLN A 540 -66.05 22.00 72.48
CA GLN A 540 -65.70 21.27 73.72
C GLN A 540 -66.04 19.77 73.72
N ALA A 541 -65.18 19.02 74.41
CA ALA A 541 -65.15 17.57 74.48
C ALA A 541 -66.24 16.92 75.37
N SER A 542 -66.30 15.60 75.28
CA SER A 542 -67.50 14.75 75.46
C SER A 542 -67.36 13.73 76.63
N THR A 543 -68.23 12.72 76.78
CA THR A 543 -68.09 11.70 77.86
C THR A 543 -68.53 10.25 77.53
N CYS A 544 -67.66 9.27 77.84
CA CYS A 544 -67.74 7.85 77.45
C CYS A 544 -68.86 6.94 78.04
N ILE A 545 -70.06 7.48 78.32
CA ILE A 545 -71.30 6.71 78.60
C ILE A 545 -72.57 7.60 78.43
N ASP A 546 -72.54 8.58 77.52
CA ASP A 546 -73.64 9.54 77.33
C ASP A 546 -74.57 9.21 76.13
N ASN A 547 -74.43 8.01 75.55
CA ASN A 547 -75.31 7.40 74.53
C ASN A 547 -75.26 8.10 73.15
N VAL A 548 -74.23 8.89 72.87
CA VAL A 548 -73.92 9.44 71.54
C VAL A 548 -72.42 9.30 71.26
N ILE A 549 -72.04 8.62 70.17
CA ILE A 549 -70.63 8.28 69.86
C ILE A 549 -69.76 9.54 69.92
N ASN A 550 -68.86 9.61 70.91
CA ASN A 550 -68.04 10.78 71.20
C ASN A 550 -66.80 10.44 72.06
N GLN A 551 -65.93 11.43 72.33
CA GLN A 551 -64.55 11.20 72.77
C GLN A 551 -63.82 10.17 71.88
N ASP A 552 -63.16 9.19 72.49
CA ASP A 552 -62.51 8.04 71.84
C ASP A 552 -63.43 6.81 71.72
N GLU A 553 -64.76 6.92 71.96
CA GLU A 553 -65.70 5.85 71.63
C GLU A 553 -65.68 5.55 70.13
N THR A 554 -65.67 4.27 69.78
CA THR A 554 -65.56 3.81 68.40
C THR A 554 -66.83 3.14 67.90
N ASP A 555 -67.58 2.52 68.81
CA ASP A 555 -69.00 2.21 68.68
C ASP A 555 -69.70 2.72 69.96
N VAL A 556 -71.03 2.80 69.97
CA VAL A 556 -71.79 3.44 71.08
C VAL A 556 -71.45 2.77 72.42
N ASP A 557 -70.95 3.58 73.37
CA ASP A 557 -70.49 3.20 74.71
C ASP A 557 -69.35 2.10 74.73
N CYS A 558 -68.56 1.91 73.64
CA CYS A 558 -67.38 1.03 73.65
C CYS A 558 -66.20 1.49 72.77
N GLY A 559 -65.02 0.95 73.07
CA GLY A 559 -63.76 1.21 72.38
C GLY A 559 -63.04 2.47 72.85
N GLY A 560 -61.89 2.74 72.25
CA GLY A 560 -60.98 3.79 72.69
C GLY A 560 -60.07 3.35 73.84
N SER A 561 -59.16 4.26 74.20
CA SER A 561 -58.14 4.08 75.23
C SER A 561 -58.69 4.07 76.66
N THR A 562 -59.85 4.71 76.87
CA THR A 562 -60.40 4.98 78.21
C THR A 562 -61.55 4.03 78.60
N CYS A 563 -62.09 3.26 77.65
CA CYS A 563 -63.41 2.63 77.75
C CYS A 563 -63.38 1.14 77.34
N PRO A 564 -64.44 0.34 77.57
CA PRO A 564 -64.36 -1.12 77.43
C PRO A 564 -64.13 -1.57 75.99
N GLN A 565 -63.24 -2.56 75.78
CA GLN A 565 -62.97 -3.12 74.45
C GLN A 565 -64.22 -3.69 73.79
N CYS A 566 -64.39 -3.36 72.52
CA CYS A 566 -65.43 -3.86 71.64
C CYS A 566 -65.11 -5.30 71.15
N ILE A 567 -66.17 -6.02 70.75
CA ILE A 567 -66.10 -7.39 70.21
C ILE A 567 -66.03 -7.40 68.68
N ASP A 568 -65.63 -8.52 68.07
CA ASP A 568 -65.63 -8.72 66.63
C ASP A 568 -66.96 -8.24 65.98
N THR A 569 -66.87 -7.59 64.82
CA THR A 569 -67.97 -6.88 64.09
C THR A 569 -68.48 -5.57 64.70
N LYS A 570 -67.98 -5.12 65.85
CA LYS A 570 -68.19 -3.74 66.35
C LYS A 570 -67.21 -2.74 65.76
N LEU A 571 -67.58 -1.45 65.71
CA LEU A 571 -66.70 -0.40 65.20
C LEU A 571 -65.52 -0.10 66.16
N CYS A 572 -64.36 0.24 65.58
CA CYS A 572 -63.08 0.43 66.25
C CYS A 572 -62.24 1.52 65.57
N SER A 573 -61.21 2.03 66.27
CA SER A 573 -60.24 3.00 65.73
C SER A 573 -58.79 2.49 65.78
N ALA A 574 -58.47 1.65 66.77
CA ALA A 574 -57.17 1.09 67.04
C ALA A 574 -57.26 -0.39 67.43
N ALA A 575 -56.16 -1.12 67.20
CA ALA A 575 -55.95 -2.51 67.63
C ALA A 575 -56.37 -2.78 69.09
N SER A 576 -56.04 -1.84 69.99
CA SER A 576 -56.37 -1.87 71.41
C SER A 576 -57.86 -1.86 71.73
N ASP A 577 -58.71 -1.41 70.82
CA ASP A 577 -60.15 -1.27 71.04
C ASP A 577 -60.87 -2.62 70.90
N CYS A 578 -60.18 -3.64 70.37
CA CYS A 578 -60.75 -4.92 69.98
C CYS A 578 -60.23 -6.08 70.84
N VAL A 579 -61.11 -7.00 71.21
CA VAL A 579 -60.73 -8.24 71.93
C VAL A 579 -59.80 -9.14 71.09
N SER A 580 -59.88 -9.07 69.76
CA SER A 580 -58.94 -9.74 68.84
C SER A 580 -57.55 -9.10 68.81
N GLY A 581 -57.39 -7.88 69.33
CA GLY A 581 -56.22 -7.03 69.09
C GLY A 581 -56.21 -6.37 67.70
N VAL A 582 -57.26 -6.55 66.88
CA VAL A 582 -57.21 -6.24 65.45
C VAL A 582 -58.38 -5.37 65.02
N CYS A 583 -58.06 -4.13 64.66
CA CYS A 583 -59.00 -3.17 64.09
C CYS A 583 -58.66 -2.92 62.61
N SER A 584 -59.57 -3.26 61.70
CA SER A 584 -59.36 -3.04 60.27
C SER A 584 -60.67 -2.71 59.56
N SER A 585 -60.62 -1.75 58.62
CA SER A 585 -61.80 -1.10 58.04
C SER A 585 -62.74 -0.50 59.11
N ASN A 586 -62.15 0.05 60.18
CA ASN A 586 -62.82 0.61 61.37
C ASN A 586 -63.81 -0.35 62.05
N ILE A 587 -63.62 -1.66 61.90
CA ILE A 587 -64.40 -2.72 62.55
C ILE A 587 -63.45 -3.75 63.15
N CYS A 588 -63.74 -4.26 64.35
CA CYS A 588 -62.97 -5.32 64.97
C CYS A 588 -63.06 -6.58 64.12
N GLN A 589 -61.93 -6.99 63.55
CA GLN A 589 -61.85 -8.18 62.69
C GLN A 589 -61.32 -9.39 63.46
N ALA A 590 -61.56 -10.57 62.90
CA ALA A 590 -60.76 -11.74 63.22
C ALA A 590 -59.31 -11.51 62.76
N PRO A 591 -58.31 -11.99 63.51
CA PRO A 591 -56.91 -11.67 63.24
C PRO A 591 -56.34 -12.36 62.00
N THR A 592 -55.28 -11.79 61.42
CA THR A 592 -54.66 -12.19 60.15
C THR A 592 -53.18 -11.85 60.13
N CYS A 593 -52.36 -12.64 59.42
CA CYS A 593 -50.90 -12.56 59.31
C CYS A 593 -50.26 -11.27 58.70
N SER A 594 -50.77 -10.08 59.03
CA SER A 594 -50.38 -8.76 58.56
C SER A 594 -51.28 -7.66 59.19
N ASP A 595 -51.60 -7.80 60.48
CA ASP A 595 -52.58 -6.97 61.21
C ASP A 595 -51.98 -5.99 62.25
N GLY A 596 -50.67 -6.03 62.44
CA GLY A 596 -49.87 -5.14 63.29
C GLY A 596 -49.50 -5.71 64.66
N VAL A 597 -49.98 -6.91 65.02
CA VAL A 597 -49.84 -7.44 66.40
C VAL A 597 -49.54 -8.94 66.44
N LYS A 598 -48.44 -9.32 67.10
CA LYS A 598 -48.00 -10.73 67.18
C LYS A 598 -49.09 -11.65 67.74
N ASN A 599 -49.72 -12.44 66.88
CA ASN A 599 -50.85 -13.29 67.23
C ASN A 599 -50.83 -14.65 66.50
N GLN A 600 -51.88 -15.47 66.68
CA GLN A 600 -52.03 -16.81 66.08
C GLN A 600 -50.77 -17.70 66.23
N ASP A 601 -50.13 -18.12 65.12
CA ASP A 601 -48.92 -18.95 65.12
C ASP A 601 -47.62 -18.21 64.74
N GLU A 602 -47.66 -16.87 64.76
CA GLU A 602 -46.55 -16.00 64.36
C GLU A 602 -45.30 -16.11 65.27
N THR A 603 -44.11 -16.04 64.67
CA THR A 603 -42.83 -16.12 65.40
C THR A 603 -42.20 -14.75 65.69
N ASP A 604 -42.57 -13.70 64.94
CA ASP A 604 -42.46 -12.29 65.33
C ASP A 604 -43.72 -11.53 64.85
N ILE A 605 -43.87 -10.25 65.19
CA ILE A 605 -45.04 -9.45 64.80
C ILE A 605 -45.25 -9.52 63.27
N ASP A 606 -46.44 -9.95 62.84
CA ASP A 606 -46.89 -10.10 61.44
C ASP A 606 -46.13 -11.14 60.59
N CYS A 607 -45.29 -12.00 61.19
CA CYS A 607 -44.43 -12.88 60.40
C CYS A 607 -43.97 -14.19 61.07
N GLY A 608 -43.60 -15.13 60.20
CA GLY A 608 -43.15 -16.48 60.54
C GLY A 608 -44.28 -17.38 61.06
N GLY A 609 -43.97 -18.64 61.33
CA GLY A 609 -44.99 -19.67 61.58
C GLY A 609 -45.45 -20.33 60.28
N SER A 610 -46.49 -21.16 60.37
CA SER A 610 -46.97 -22.00 59.28
C SER A 610 -48.00 -21.33 58.36
N THR A 611 -48.65 -20.26 58.83
CA THR A 611 -49.75 -19.59 58.13
C THR A 611 -49.38 -18.22 57.56
N CYS A 612 -48.26 -17.62 57.99
CA CYS A 612 -47.94 -16.21 57.82
C CYS A 612 -46.69 -15.94 56.95
N PRO A 613 -46.51 -14.71 56.41
CA PRO A 613 -45.34 -14.34 55.59
C PRO A 613 -44.02 -14.48 56.35
N GLN A 614 -42.91 -14.73 55.64
CA GLN A 614 -41.61 -14.91 56.27
C GLN A 614 -41.05 -13.58 56.84
N CYS A 615 -40.38 -13.63 57.99
CA CYS A 615 -39.81 -12.48 58.70
C CYS A 615 -38.51 -11.93 58.08
N PRO A 616 -38.30 -10.60 58.07
CA PRO A 616 -37.00 -9.98 57.80
C PRO A 616 -35.89 -10.39 58.77
N ASN A 617 -34.65 -10.01 58.47
CA ASN A 617 -33.49 -10.25 59.33
C ASN A 617 -33.65 -9.51 60.69
N ASP A 618 -32.93 -9.99 61.72
CA ASP A 618 -33.00 -9.58 63.13
C ASP A 618 -34.35 -9.81 63.84
N LYS A 619 -35.32 -10.46 63.17
CA LYS A 619 -36.62 -10.87 63.74
C LYS A 619 -36.59 -12.26 64.36
N ILE A 620 -37.54 -12.54 65.24
CA ILE A 620 -37.63 -13.81 65.99
C ILE A 620 -38.21 -14.95 65.13
N CYS A 621 -37.58 -16.11 65.18
CA CYS A 621 -37.95 -17.30 64.43
C CYS A 621 -37.87 -18.58 65.28
N SER A 622 -38.55 -19.64 64.84
CA SER A 622 -38.52 -20.98 65.44
C SER A 622 -37.96 -22.05 64.49
N VAL A 623 -38.12 -21.86 63.18
CA VAL A 623 -37.61 -22.71 62.08
C VAL A 623 -37.17 -21.85 60.89
N GLY A 624 -36.34 -22.40 60.00
CA GLY A 624 -35.84 -21.64 58.83
C GLY A 624 -36.92 -21.09 57.90
N SER A 625 -38.06 -21.77 57.77
CA SER A 625 -39.21 -21.28 57.00
C SER A 625 -39.82 -19.99 57.55
N ASP A 626 -39.49 -19.58 58.77
CA ASP A 626 -39.99 -18.34 59.35
C ASP A 626 -39.24 -17.10 58.85
N CYS A 627 -38.13 -17.25 58.11
CA CYS A 627 -37.23 -16.14 57.74
C CYS A 627 -37.16 -15.91 56.21
N ILE A 628 -37.08 -14.65 55.78
CA ILE A 628 -36.85 -14.26 54.37
C ILE A 628 -35.49 -14.76 53.89
N SER A 629 -34.44 -14.62 54.70
CA SER A 629 -33.12 -15.25 54.46
C SER A 629 -33.15 -16.78 54.52
N ARG A 630 -34.23 -17.36 55.07
CA ARG A 630 -34.40 -18.79 55.43
C ARG A 630 -33.45 -19.31 56.52
N THR A 631 -32.52 -18.47 56.97
CA THR A 631 -31.51 -18.78 57.98
C THR A 631 -31.99 -18.39 59.39
N CYS A 632 -32.79 -19.27 60.00
CA CYS A 632 -33.12 -19.15 61.43
C CYS A 632 -32.01 -19.77 62.29
N SER A 633 -31.18 -18.94 62.93
CA SER A 633 -30.13 -19.39 63.85
C SER A 633 -30.23 -18.65 65.19
N SER A 634 -30.00 -19.37 66.29
CA SER A 634 -30.18 -18.83 67.65
C SER A 634 -31.56 -18.17 67.91
N ASN A 635 -32.62 -18.70 67.28
CA ASN A 635 -34.01 -18.19 67.29
C ASN A 635 -34.18 -16.78 66.69
N MET A 636 -33.26 -16.34 65.83
CA MET A 636 -33.32 -15.05 65.15
C MET A 636 -32.96 -15.20 63.66
N CYS A 637 -33.72 -14.57 62.77
CA CYS A 637 -33.45 -14.54 61.34
C CYS A 637 -32.13 -13.83 61.09
N GLN A 638 -31.08 -14.58 60.75
CA GLN A 638 -29.77 -14.00 60.51
C GLN A 638 -29.73 -13.25 59.19
N ALA A 639 -28.82 -12.29 59.11
CA ALA A 639 -28.40 -11.74 57.83
C ALA A 639 -27.89 -12.89 56.94
N SER A 640 -28.54 -13.03 55.80
CA SER A 640 -28.16 -13.88 54.68
C SER A 640 -26.68 -13.71 54.32
N THR A 641 -25.92 -14.78 54.24
CA THR A 641 -24.51 -14.76 53.78
C THR A 641 -24.26 -15.84 52.73
N CYS A 642 -23.27 -15.59 51.87
CA CYS A 642 -22.85 -16.42 50.73
C CYS A 642 -22.22 -17.78 51.11
N SER A 643 -22.67 -18.40 52.19
CA SER A 643 -22.17 -19.64 52.82
C SER A 643 -23.13 -20.16 53.93
N ASP A 644 -24.39 -19.71 53.97
CA ASP A 644 -25.35 -20.09 55.03
C ASP A 644 -26.23 -21.32 54.70
N GLY A 645 -26.10 -21.86 53.49
CA GLY A 645 -26.73 -23.11 53.05
C GLY A 645 -28.13 -22.95 52.45
N VAL A 646 -28.58 -21.73 52.17
CA VAL A 646 -29.92 -21.47 51.60
C VAL A 646 -29.93 -20.32 50.60
N LYS A 647 -30.24 -20.63 49.33
CA LYS A 647 -30.31 -19.64 48.24
C LYS A 647 -31.09 -18.37 48.63
N ASN A 648 -30.36 -17.26 48.85
CA ASN A 648 -30.90 -15.98 49.31
C ASN A 648 -30.13 -14.78 48.68
N GLN A 649 -30.27 -13.55 49.19
CA GLN A 649 -29.77 -12.31 48.55
C GLN A 649 -30.06 -12.24 47.03
N ASP A 650 -29.07 -11.88 46.21
CA ASP A 650 -29.06 -11.95 44.75
C ASP A 650 -28.39 -13.24 44.21
N GLU A 651 -28.17 -14.24 45.07
CA GLU A 651 -27.57 -15.52 44.70
C GLU A 651 -28.35 -16.21 43.58
N THR A 652 -27.63 -16.91 42.73
CA THR A 652 -28.21 -17.61 41.58
C THR A 652 -28.30 -19.11 41.80
N ASP A 653 -27.50 -19.68 42.67
CA ASP A 653 -27.77 -20.95 43.35
C ASP A 653 -27.37 -20.84 44.83
N MET A 654 -27.71 -21.85 45.63
CA MET A 654 -27.33 -21.96 47.04
C MET A 654 -25.83 -21.66 47.24
N ASP A 655 -25.58 -20.58 48.00
CA ASP A 655 -24.27 -20.03 48.39
C ASP A 655 -23.41 -19.43 47.26
N CYS A 656 -23.96 -19.18 46.05
CA CYS A 656 -23.15 -18.70 44.93
C CYS A 656 -23.89 -17.88 43.84
N GLY A 657 -23.09 -17.12 43.08
CA GLY A 657 -23.53 -16.24 42.00
C GLY A 657 -24.16 -14.94 42.50
N GLY A 658 -24.55 -14.06 41.58
CA GLY A 658 -24.96 -12.69 41.91
C GLY A 658 -23.77 -11.74 41.95
N SER A 659 -24.02 -10.50 42.38
CA SER A 659 -23.04 -9.40 42.37
C SER A 659 -22.17 -9.31 43.65
N ILE A 660 -22.55 -10.03 44.71
CA ILE A 660 -21.91 -9.96 46.03
C ILE A 660 -21.22 -11.28 46.42
N CYS A 661 -21.73 -12.43 45.93
CA CYS A 661 -21.31 -13.75 46.38
C CYS A 661 -20.28 -14.42 45.45
N PRO A 662 -19.53 -15.45 45.92
CA PRO A 662 -18.58 -16.18 45.10
C PRO A 662 -19.25 -16.84 43.89
N GLN A 663 -18.53 -16.95 42.78
CA GLN A 663 -19.06 -17.52 41.55
C GLN A 663 -19.43 -19.01 41.72
N CYS A 664 -20.53 -19.42 41.10
CA CYS A 664 -21.01 -20.79 41.06
C CYS A 664 -20.14 -21.70 40.19
N VAL A 665 -19.87 -22.91 40.70
CA VAL A 665 -19.27 -24.01 39.93
C VAL A 665 -20.26 -24.62 38.93
N ASP A 666 -19.76 -25.40 37.97
CA ASP A 666 -20.60 -26.07 36.97
C ASP A 666 -21.76 -26.88 37.57
N THR A 667 -22.86 -26.98 36.82
CA THR A 667 -24.16 -27.59 37.17
C THR A 667 -25.03 -26.82 38.18
N LYS A 668 -24.49 -25.77 38.83
CA LYS A 668 -25.28 -24.82 39.64
C LYS A 668 -26.10 -23.87 38.78
N LEU A 669 -27.12 -23.23 39.37
CA LEU A 669 -27.99 -22.24 38.72
C LEU A 669 -27.35 -20.85 38.57
N CYS A 670 -27.70 -20.12 37.51
CA CYS A 670 -27.19 -18.79 37.16
C CYS A 670 -28.29 -17.89 36.53
N ASN A 671 -28.06 -16.58 36.50
CA ASN A 671 -28.88 -15.59 35.78
C ASN A 671 -28.09 -14.88 34.67
N VAL A 672 -26.78 -14.66 34.86
CA VAL A 672 -25.86 -13.97 33.95
C VAL A 672 -24.49 -14.66 33.93
N ALA A 673 -23.71 -14.44 32.87
CA ALA A 673 -22.37 -15.02 32.69
C ALA A 673 -21.40 -14.85 33.90
N PRO A 674 -21.29 -13.65 34.53
CA PRO A 674 -20.44 -13.46 35.70
C PRO A 674 -20.81 -14.26 36.95
N ASP A 675 -22.00 -14.88 37.02
CA ASP A 675 -22.39 -15.72 38.16
C ASP A 675 -21.57 -17.02 38.23
N CYS A 676 -20.92 -17.43 37.14
CA CYS A 676 -20.28 -18.74 36.98
C CYS A 676 -18.76 -18.66 36.97
N VAL A 677 -18.08 -19.62 37.61
CA VAL A 677 -16.60 -19.75 37.58
C VAL A 677 -16.08 -19.93 36.15
N SER A 678 -16.87 -20.57 35.29
CA SER A 678 -16.61 -20.71 33.86
C SER A 678 -16.86 -19.46 33.03
N GLY A 679 -17.56 -18.46 33.57
CA GLY A 679 -18.12 -17.33 32.82
C GLY A 679 -19.34 -17.70 31.95
N VAL A 680 -19.85 -18.93 32.03
CA VAL A 680 -20.81 -19.49 31.06
C VAL A 680 -22.15 -19.81 31.73
N CYS A 681 -23.16 -18.96 31.48
CA CYS A 681 -24.52 -19.15 31.98
C CYS A 681 -25.49 -19.55 30.87
N LEU A 682 -25.87 -20.84 30.81
CA LEU A 682 -26.66 -21.40 29.71
C LEU A 682 -27.92 -22.12 30.19
N SER A 683 -29.08 -21.61 29.78
CA SER A 683 -30.40 -22.05 30.25
C SER A 683 -30.51 -21.97 31.78
N ASN A 684 -30.00 -20.86 32.35
CA ASN A 684 -29.94 -20.57 33.78
C ASN A 684 -29.13 -21.60 34.59
N ILE A 685 -28.18 -22.29 33.97
CA ILE A 685 -27.26 -23.24 34.61
C ILE A 685 -25.80 -22.90 34.19
N CYS A 686 -24.90 -22.82 35.15
CA CYS A 686 -23.45 -22.73 34.93
C CYS A 686 -22.95 -24.01 34.27
N ARG A 687 -22.20 -23.87 33.18
CA ARG A 687 -21.65 -25.00 32.43
C ARG A 687 -20.14 -24.87 32.28
N ALA A 688 -19.48 -26.01 32.13
CA ALA A 688 -18.10 -26.05 31.66
C ALA A 688 -18.02 -25.32 30.31
N PRO A 689 -16.96 -24.54 30.06
CA PRO A 689 -16.83 -23.78 28.83
C PRO A 689 -16.63 -24.69 27.61
N THR A 690 -17.34 -24.38 26.53
CA THR A 690 -17.39 -25.15 25.28
C THR A 690 -17.57 -24.22 24.08
N CYS A 691 -17.01 -24.61 22.93
CA CYS A 691 -17.02 -23.90 21.64
C CYS A 691 -18.40 -23.73 20.96
N SER A 692 -19.43 -23.36 21.71
CA SER A 692 -20.86 -23.26 21.36
C SER A 692 -21.68 -22.71 22.55
N ASP A 693 -21.09 -21.89 23.41
CA ASP A 693 -21.67 -21.42 24.68
C ASP A 693 -22.05 -19.93 24.75
N GLY A 694 -21.68 -19.14 23.74
CA GLY A 694 -22.16 -17.77 23.53
C GLY A 694 -21.32 -16.68 24.21
N VAL A 695 -20.15 -17.00 24.75
CA VAL A 695 -19.14 -16.01 25.18
C VAL A 695 -17.78 -16.31 24.53
N ILE A 696 -16.83 -15.38 24.59
CA ILE A 696 -15.45 -15.65 24.14
C ILE A 696 -14.67 -16.19 25.33
N ASN A 697 -14.28 -17.46 25.31
CA ASN A 697 -13.54 -18.10 26.40
C ASN A 697 -12.44 -19.07 25.91
N GLN A 698 -11.81 -19.82 26.83
CA GLN A 698 -10.75 -20.80 26.52
C GLN A 698 -9.62 -20.20 25.65
N ASP A 699 -9.34 -20.77 24.47
CA ASP A 699 -8.40 -20.27 23.47
C ASP A 699 -9.06 -19.72 22.19
N GLU A 700 -10.37 -19.40 22.27
CA GLU A 700 -11.15 -18.86 21.15
C GLU A 700 -10.65 -17.48 20.69
N THR A 701 -10.93 -17.16 19.42
CA THR A 701 -10.55 -15.87 18.82
C THR A 701 -11.73 -14.98 18.47
N ASP A 702 -12.93 -15.56 18.34
CA ASP A 702 -14.21 -14.87 18.32
C ASP A 702 -15.26 -15.78 18.99
N MET A 703 -16.46 -15.28 19.25
CA MET A 703 -17.49 -16.01 20.00
C MET A 703 -17.81 -17.36 19.36
N ASP A 704 -17.65 -18.43 20.15
CA ASP A 704 -17.81 -19.85 19.83
C ASP A 704 -16.81 -20.45 18.83
N CYS A 705 -15.70 -19.79 18.51
CA CYS A 705 -14.81 -20.26 17.43
C CYS A 705 -13.35 -19.77 17.46
N GLY A 706 -12.52 -20.48 16.70
CA GLY A 706 -11.08 -20.21 16.53
C GLY A 706 -10.21 -20.80 17.64
N GLY A 707 -8.90 -20.64 17.55
CA GLY A 707 -7.95 -21.28 18.45
C GLY A 707 -7.63 -22.73 18.05
N SER A 708 -7.01 -23.45 18.98
CA SER A 708 -6.56 -24.83 18.81
C SER A 708 -7.56 -25.88 19.30
N THR A 709 -8.43 -25.53 20.25
CA THR A 709 -9.43 -26.46 20.82
C THR A 709 -10.76 -26.44 20.06
N CYS A 710 -11.12 -25.31 19.46
CA CYS A 710 -12.45 -25.06 18.92
C CYS A 710 -12.51 -25.11 17.37
N PRO A 711 -13.71 -25.26 16.77
CA PRO A 711 -13.87 -25.18 15.33
C PRO A 711 -13.47 -23.78 14.82
N GLY A 712 -12.85 -23.71 13.65
CA GLY A 712 -12.52 -22.43 13.02
C GLY A 712 -13.75 -21.54 12.79
N CYS A 713 -13.55 -20.24 12.87
CA CYS A 713 -14.54 -19.20 12.67
C CYS A 713 -14.96 -19.03 11.19
N ALA A 714 -16.21 -18.62 10.98
CA ALA A 714 -16.72 -18.23 9.67
C ALA A 714 -16.17 -16.86 9.21
N ASP A 715 -16.34 -16.53 7.93
CA ASP A 715 -15.87 -15.27 7.36
C ASP A 715 -16.41 -14.02 8.12
N SER A 716 -15.62 -12.96 8.18
CA SER A 716 -15.86 -11.71 8.94
C SER A 716 -15.76 -11.82 10.48
N LYS A 717 -15.35 -12.96 11.03
CA LYS A 717 -15.03 -13.16 12.46
C LYS A 717 -13.56 -12.87 12.78
N THR A 718 -13.24 -12.70 14.06
CA THR A 718 -11.90 -12.37 14.57
C THR A 718 -10.98 -13.59 14.68
N CYS A 719 -9.68 -13.41 14.39
CA CYS A 719 -8.66 -14.47 14.38
C CYS A 719 -7.25 -13.95 14.75
N ASN A 720 -6.35 -14.86 15.11
CA ASN A 720 -4.92 -14.58 15.31
C ASN A 720 -4.01 -15.33 14.31
N VAL A 721 -4.40 -16.53 13.88
CA VAL A 721 -3.68 -17.38 12.91
C VAL A 721 -4.66 -18.04 11.92
N GLY A 722 -4.17 -18.49 10.76
CA GLY A 722 -5.00 -19.11 9.71
C GLY A 722 -5.91 -20.25 10.17
N PRO A 723 -5.44 -21.22 10.98
CA PRO A 723 -6.27 -22.31 11.52
C PRO A 723 -7.48 -21.87 12.35
N ASP A 724 -7.50 -20.64 12.87
CA ASP A 724 -8.65 -20.09 13.60
C ASP A 724 -9.87 -19.86 12.69
N CYS A 725 -9.75 -20.03 11.37
CA CYS A 725 -10.79 -19.77 10.38
C CYS A 725 -11.15 -21.03 9.58
N VAL A 726 -12.44 -21.24 9.27
CA VAL A 726 -12.90 -22.33 8.37
C VAL A 726 -12.23 -22.23 6.99
N SER A 727 -11.92 -21.03 6.54
CA SER A 727 -11.23 -20.75 5.27
C SER A 727 -9.72 -21.06 5.32
N GLY A 728 -9.11 -21.12 6.52
CA GLY A 728 -7.66 -21.07 6.70
C GLY A 728 -7.05 -19.66 6.59
N VAL A 729 -7.85 -18.62 6.31
CA VAL A 729 -7.38 -17.28 5.92
C VAL A 729 -7.61 -16.27 7.05
N CYS A 730 -6.56 -15.99 7.82
CA CYS A 730 -6.59 -14.90 8.80
C CYS A 730 -5.81 -13.68 8.28
N LEU A 731 -6.52 -12.63 7.85
CA LEU A 731 -5.92 -11.39 7.33
C LEU A 731 -6.41 -10.18 8.13
N SER A 732 -5.49 -9.32 8.56
CA SER A 732 -5.79 -8.17 9.44
C SER A 732 -6.57 -8.53 10.71
N LYS A 733 -6.31 -9.73 11.28
CA LYS A 733 -7.06 -10.35 12.39
C LYS A 733 -8.53 -10.68 12.12
N ILE A 734 -8.93 -10.78 10.84
CA ILE A 734 -10.29 -11.15 10.45
C ILE A 734 -10.23 -12.34 9.48
N CYS A 735 -11.05 -13.36 9.74
CA CYS A 735 -11.27 -14.48 8.85
C CYS A 735 -11.86 -13.99 7.53
N GLN A 736 -11.13 -14.19 6.42
CA GLN A 736 -11.62 -13.83 5.10
C GLN A 736 -12.22 -15.04 4.39
N ALA A 737 -13.17 -14.77 3.50
CA ALA A 737 -13.61 -15.76 2.52
C ALA A 737 -12.41 -16.22 1.67
N PRO A 738 -12.29 -17.52 1.36
CA PRO A 738 -11.12 -18.03 0.64
C PRO A 738 -11.12 -17.57 -0.82
N THR A 739 -9.97 -17.11 -1.30
CA THR A 739 -9.75 -16.56 -2.65
C THR A 739 -8.46 -17.07 -3.27
N CYS A 740 -8.38 -17.06 -4.59
CA CYS A 740 -7.21 -17.50 -5.36
C CYS A 740 -6.03 -16.50 -5.33
N SER A 741 -5.82 -15.83 -4.19
CA SER A 741 -4.88 -14.72 -3.95
C SER A 741 -4.71 -14.40 -2.46
N ASP A 742 -5.04 -15.33 -1.55
CA ASP A 742 -5.02 -15.12 -0.10
C ASP A 742 -3.77 -15.67 0.62
N GLY A 743 -2.91 -16.39 -0.10
CA GLY A 743 -1.62 -16.87 0.40
C GLY A 743 -1.66 -18.23 1.11
N VAL A 744 -2.80 -18.91 1.18
CA VAL A 744 -2.89 -20.29 1.71
C VAL A 744 -3.58 -21.23 0.72
N LYS A 745 -3.03 -22.43 0.55
CA LYS A 745 -3.60 -23.43 -0.36
C LYS A 745 -4.95 -23.94 0.18
N ASN A 746 -6.05 -23.48 -0.42
CA ASN A 746 -7.41 -23.78 0.04
C ASN A 746 -8.35 -24.24 -1.10
N GLN A 747 -9.65 -24.37 -0.81
CA GLN A 747 -10.69 -24.77 -1.78
C GLN A 747 -10.33 -26.00 -2.62
N ASP A 748 -10.31 -25.88 -3.95
CA ASP A 748 -9.93 -26.91 -4.92
C ASP A 748 -8.55 -26.67 -5.57
N GLU A 749 -7.72 -25.82 -4.96
CA GLU A 749 -6.40 -25.45 -5.46
C GLU A 749 -5.39 -26.60 -5.47
N THR A 750 -4.45 -26.54 -6.41
CA THR A 750 -3.38 -27.54 -6.54
C THR A 750 -2.03 -27.05 -6.04
N ASP A 751 -1.86 -25.74 -5.88
CA ASP A 751 -0.82 -25.10 -5.07
C ASP A 751 -1.36 -23.77 -4.51
N ILE A 752 -0.64 -23.13 -3.60
CA ILE A 752 -1.02 -21.84 -3.00
C ILE A 752 -1.36 -20.83 -4.11
N ASP A 753 -2.58 -20.30 -4.04
CA ASP A 753 -3.22 -19.32 -4.94
C ASP A 753 -3.49 -19.80 -6.38
N CYS A 754 -3.36 -21.10 -6.69
CA CYS A 754 -3.51 -21.56 -8.08
C CYS A 754 -4.02 -23.00 -8.30
N GLY A 755 -4.59 -23.20 -9.48
CA GLY A 755 -5.06 -24.49 -10.00
C GLY A 755 -6.52 -24.80 -9.69
N GLY A 756 -6.88 -26.08 -9.78
CA GLY A 756 -8.26 -26.52 -9.64
C GLY A 756 -9.19 -26.04 -10.77
N SER A 757 -10.47 -25.89 -10.44
CA SER A 757 -11.54 -25.50 -11.37
C SER A 757 -11.96 -24.03 -11.28
N LYS A 758 -11.66 -23.35 -10.16
CA LYS A 758 -12.01 -21.95 -9.93
C LYS A 758 -10.86 -20.96 -10.15
N CYS A 759 -9.63 -21.36 -9.82
CA CYS A 759 -8.53 -20.42 -9.64
C CYS A 759 -7.67 -20.23 -10.89
N GLY A 760 -6.76 -19.26 -10.81
CA GLY A 760 -5.79 -18.97 -11.87
C GLY A 760 -4.89 -20.18 -12.16
N LYS A 761 -4.35 -20.25 -13.38
CA LYS A 761 -3.43 -21.32 -13.74
C LYS A 761 -2.13 -21.22 -12.94
N CYS A 762 -1.61 -22.36 -12.52
CA CYS A 762 -0.33 -22.46 -11.83
C CYS A 762 0.86 -22.20 -12.78
N GLU A 763 1.86 -21.49 -12.26
CA GLU A 763 3.12 -21.21 -12.94
C GLU A 763 4.10 -22.40 -12.88
N LYS A 764 5.27 -22.27 -13.53
CA LYS A 764 6.30 -23.32 -13.56
C LYS A 764 6.78 -23.65 -12.13
N GLY A 765 6.76 -24.94 -11.77
CA GLY A 765 7.23 -25.42 -10.48
C GLY A 765 6.16 -25.45 -9.38
N LYS A 766 4.98 -24.88 -9.62
CA LYS A 766 3.81 -24.98 -8.73
C LYS A 766 3.10 -26.33 -8.92
N GLY A 767 2.43 -26.80 -7.88
CA GLY A 767 1.68 -28.06 -7.82
C GLY A 767 0.45 -28.13 -8.73
N CYS A 768 0.16 -29.31 -9.28
CA CYS A 768 -0.96 -29.60 -10.18
C CYS A 768 -1.46 -31.05 -10.08
N ASN A 769 -2.69 -31.29 -10.49
CA ASN A 769 -3.31 -32.61 -10.67
C ASN A 769 -3.53 -32.95 -12.16
N VAL A 770 -3.85 -31.95 -12.99
CA VAL A 770 -4.11 -32.11 -14.43
C VAL A 770 -3.48 -31.00 -15.27
N ALA A 771 -3.12 -31.35 -16.51
CA ALA A 771 -2.42 -30.47 -17.45
C ALA A 771 -3.11 -29.11 -17.72
N SER A 772 -4.44 -29.04 -17.60
CA SER A 772 -5.20 -27.81 -17.81
C SER A 772 -4.96 -26.73 -16.74
N GLU A 773 -4.55 -27.12 -15.53
CA GLU A 773 -4.30 -26.22 -14.40
C GLU A 773 -2.99 -25.43 -14.57
N CYS A 774 -2.10 -25.85 -15.47
CA CYS A 774 -0.81 -25.20 -15.69
C CYS A 774 -0.86 -24.14 -16.80
N PHE A 775 -0.10 -23.05 -16.65
CA PHE A 775 0.12 -22.06 -17.71
C PHE A 775 0.81 -22.66 -18.94
N SER A 776 1.68 -23.65 -18.74
CA SER A 776 2.36 -24.42 -19.80
C SER A 776 1.47 -25.42 -20.53
N GLY A 777 0.30 -25.76 -19.96
CA GLY A 777 -0.52 -26.87 -20.44
C GLY A 777 0.07 -28.26 -20.16
N GLU A 778 1.07 -28.39 -19.28
CA GLU A 778 1.72 -29.67 -18.97
C GLU A 778 1.96 -29.86 -17.46
N CYS A 779 1.32 -30.88 -16.89
CA CYS A 779 1.46 -31.30 -15.49
C CYS A 779 2.15 -32.67 -15.43
N SER A 780 3.25 -32.78 -14.69
CA SER A 780 4.00 -34.04 -14.54
C SER A 780 4.62 -34.12 -13.15
N SER A 781 4.62 -35.33 -12.55
CA SER A 781 4.98 -35.55 -11.13
C SER A 781 4.26 -34.59 -10.16
N ASN A 782 2.99 -34.30 -10.45
CA ASN A 782 2.14 -33.32 -9.75
C ASN A 782 2.70 -31.89 -9.70
N VAL A 783 3.56 -31.51 -10.66
CA VAL A 783 4.17 -30.17 -10.78
C VAL A 783 4.05 -29.64 -12.21
N CYS A 784 3.74 -28.35 -12.36
CA CYS A 784 3.63 -27.67 -13.65
C CYS A 784 5.00 -27.52 -14.31
N GLN A 785 5.15 -28.14 -15.48
CA GLN A 785 6.40 -28.20 -16.26
C GLN A 785 6.51 -27.03 -17.25
N MET A 786 7.61 -26.97 -18.01
CA MET A 786 7.70 -26.09 -19.20
C MET A 786 7.04 -26.75 -20.42
N CYS A 787 6.46 -25.95 -21.32
CA CYS A 787 5.90 -26.40 -22.61
C CYS A 787 7.02 -26.96 -23.52
N SER A 788 7.28 -28.26 -23.46
CA SER A 788 8.57 -28.85 -23.92
C SER A 788 8.50 -29.95 -24.98
N LEU A 789 7.30 -30.34 -25.43
CA LEU A 789 7.13 -31.48 -26.37
C LEU A 789 6.75 -31.11 -27.81
N SER A 790 6.41 -29.84 -28.10
CA SER A 790 6.13 -29.35 -29.46
C SER A 790 6.42 -27.85 -29.65
N SER A 791 7.64 -27.40 -29.34
CA SER A 791 8.12 -26.03 -29.57
C SER A 791 9.08 -25.93 -30.77
N PHE A 792 9.42 -24.71 -31.23
CA PHE A 792 10.48 -24.51 -32.22
C PHE A 792 11.84 -24.77 -31.55
N VAL A 793 12.71 -25.53 -32.21
CA VAL A 793 13.92 -26.10 -31.59
C VAL A 793 15.18 -25.41 -32.12
N ASN A 794 15.74 -24.49 -31.32
CA ASN A 794 17.10 -23.97 -31.51
C ASN A 794 18.19 -25.06 -31.28
N GLY A 795 17.80 -26.17 -30.64
CA GLY A 795 18.68 -27.29 -30.26
C GLY A 795 19.46 -27.95 -31.39
N GLY A 796 19.00 -27.86 -32.65
CA GLY A 796 19.79 -28.31 -33.81
C GLY A 796 21.05 -27.46 -33.99
N PHE A 797 20.91 -26.13 -33.93
CA PHE A 797 22.03 -25.21 -34.03
C PHE A 797 22.94 -25.35 -32.81
N GLU A 798 22.40 -25.45 -31.59
CA GLU A 798 23.19 -25.69 -30.37
C GLU A 798 23.97 -27.02 -30.39
N SER A 799 23.49 -28.02 -31.15
CA SER A 799 24.18 -29.30 -31.38
C SER A 799 25.25 -29.26 -32.47
N GLY A 800 25.45 -28.10 -33.11
CA GLY A 800 26.45 -27.92 -34.18
C GLY A 800 25.95 -28.26 -35.59
N ASN A 801 24.63 -28.43 -35.79
CA ASN A 801 24.06 -28.92 -37.05
C ASN A 801 22.77 -28.18 -37.46
N SER A 802 21.92 -28.80 -38.30
CA SER A 802 20.61 -28.28 -38.72
C SER A 802 19.48 -29.31 -38.52
N ASP A 803 19.61 -30.18 -37.52
CA ASP A 803 18.61 -31.21 -37.26
C ASP A 803 17.26 -30.60 -36.89
N GLY A 804 16.17 -31.19 -37.41
CA GLY A 804 14.83 -30.62 -37.33
C GLY A 804 14.55 -29.47 -38.33
N TRP A 805 15.50 -29.12 -39.20
CA TRP A 805 15.31 -28.10 -40.24
C TRP A 805 15.52 -28.66 -41.65
N ILE A 806 14.67 -28.25 -42.59
CA ILE A 806 14.81 -28.49 -44.03
C ILE A 806 15.66 -27.35 -44.61
N VAL A 807 16.92 -27.64 -44.95
CA VAL A 807 17.80 -26.72 -45.68
C VAL A 807 17.58 -26.89 -47.18
N GLY A 808 17.50 -25.77 -47.90
CA GLY A 808 17.38 -25.69 -49.35
C GLY A 808 18.17 -24.51 -49.92
N GLY A 809 18.25 -24.45 -51.24
CA GLY A 809 18.95 -23.41 -51.96
C GLY A 809 19.00 -23.67 -53.46
N GLY A 810 19.37 -22.66 -54.23
CA GLY A 810 19.36 -22.72 -55.69
C GLY A 810 19.76 -21.40 -56.35
N LYS A 811 19.64 -21.33 -57.68
CA LYS A 811 20.19 -20.22 -58.47
C LYS A 811 19.08 -19.32 -58.99
N ARG A 812 19.01 -18.09 -58.47
CA ARG A 812 18.01 -17.05 -58.79
C ARG A 812 17.93 -16.73 -60.28
N LYS A 813 19.08 -16.75 -60.97
CA LYS A 813 19.20 -16.52 -62.43
C LYS A 813 18.46 -15.25 -62.88
N SER A 814 17.27 -15.41 -63.47
CA SER A 814 16.44 -14.35 -64.05
C SER A 814 15.08 -14.20 -63.36
N ILE A 815 14.98 -14.58 -62.09
CA ILE A 815 13.74 -14.53 -61.31
C ILE A 815 13.69 -13.22 -60.51
N LEU A 816 12.58 -12.48 -60.62
CA LEU A 816 12.36 -11.24 -59.87
C LEU A 816 12.17 -11.52 -58.37
N SER A 817 12.46 -10.53 -57.52
CA SER A 817 12.20 -10.62 -56.07
C SER A 817 10.73 -10.94 -55.75
N SER A 818 9.82 -10.59 -56.67
CA SER A 818 8.36 -10.83 -56.61
C SER A 818 7.92 -12.20 -57.16
N GLU A 819 8.82 -12.94 -57.80
CA GLU A 819 8.58 -14.26 -58.40
C GLU A 819 9.28 -15.40 -57.63
N ILE A 820 10.19 -15.06 -56.70
CA ILE A 820 10.78 -16.02 -55.77
C ILE A 820 9.69 -16.60 -54.86
N GLN A 821 9.69 -17.92 -54.72
CA GLN A 821 8.82 -18.69 -53.85
C GLN A 821 9.67 -19.72 -53.12
N PRO A 822 9.69 -19.77 -51.77
CA PRO A 822 10.57 -20.65 -51.01
C PRO A 822 10.51 -22.13 -51.44
N LYS A 823 9.30 -22.63 -51.73
CA LYS A 823 9.02 -23.98 -52.22
C LYS A 823 9.84 -24.43 -53.43
N ASP A 824 10.23 -23.51 -54.32
CA ASP A 824 10.95 -23.84 -55.55
C ASP A 824 12.45 -24.06 -55.29
N TYR A 825 12.94 -23.74 -54.08
CA TYR A 825 14.34 -23.87 -53.65
C TYR A 825 14.54 -24.94 -52.56
N PHE A 826 13.48 -25.58 -52.06
CA PHE A 826 13.60 -26.78 -51.22
C PHE A 826 13.96 -28.03 -52.05
N PRO A 827 14.47 -29.11 -51.43
CA PRO A 827 14.79 -30.36 -52.12
C PRO A 827 13.64 -30.90 -52.99
N GLY A 828 13.84 -30.90 -54.32
CA GLY A 828 12.84 -31.31 -55.31
C GLY A 828 12.07 -30.17 -55.99
N GLY A 829 12.26 -28.91 -55.56
CA GLY A 829 11.71 -27.71 -56.18
C GLY A 829 12.31 -27.38 -57.56
N LEU A 830 11.63 -26.52 -58.32
CA LEU A 830 11.97 -26.19 -59.72
C LEU A 830 13.36 -25.53 -59.92
N HIS A 831 13.93 -24.96 -58.87
CA HIS A 831 15.16 -24.16 -58.90
C HIS A 831 16.23 -24.64 -57.91
N TYR A 832 15.95 -25.72 -57.18
CA TYR A 832 16.85 -26.37 -56.23
C TYR A 832 18.20 -26.77 -56.86
N ASP A 833 19.28 -26.45 -56.15
CA ASP A 833 20.65 -26.87 -56.43
C ASP A 833 21.29 -27.31 -55.10
N SER A 834 21.60 -28.60 -54.98
CA SER A 834 22.14 -29.16 -53.74
C SER A 834 23.56 -28.67 -53.40
N SER A 835 24.29 -28.11 -54.37
CA SER A 835 25.58 -27.44 -54.08
C SER A 835 25.35 -26.08 -53.43
N THR A 836 24.39 -25.29 -53.92
CA THR A 836 24.02 -24.02 -53.29
C THR A 836 23.48 -24.25 -51.87
N ALA A 837 22.55 -25.19 -51.70
CA ALA A 837 21.95 -25.53 -50.41
C ALA A 837 22.93 -25.98 -49.31
N THR A 838 24.13 -26.47 -49.68
CA THR A 838 25.13 -27.00 -48.74
C THR A 838 26.38 -26.12 -48.58
N GLN A 839 26.50 -25.04 -49.35
CA GLN A 839 27.69 -24.17 -49.35
C GLN A 839 27.37 -22.74 -48.90
N HIS A 840 26.19 -22.23 -49.27
CA HIS A 840 25.82 -20.84 -49.00
C HIS A 840 25.23 -20.64 -47.59
N SER A 841 24.50 -21.63 -47.07
CA SER A 841 23.98 -21.59 -45.70
C SER A 841 24.91 -22.30 -44.71
N SER A 842 25.08 -21.75 -43.52
CA SER A 842 25.98 -22.32 -42.50
C SER A 842 25.60 -21.93 -41.09
N ILE A 843 25.77 -22.85 -40.15
CA ILE A 843 25.87 -22.55 -38.72
C ILE A 843 27.02 -21.57 -38.42
N VAL A 844 26.81 -20.65 -37.48
CA VAL A 844 27.80 -19.67 -37.02
C VAL A 844 27.80 -19.57 -35.49
N SER A 845 28.98 -19.41 -34.89
CA SER A 845 29.13 -19.08 -33.47
C SER A 845 29.06 -17.57 -33.23
N SER A 846 28.97 -17.15 -31.96
CA SER A 846 28.93 -15.73 -31.58
C SER A 846 30.25 -15.00 -31.90
N LYS A 847 30.20 -14.12 -32.90
CA LYS A 847 31.31 -13.27 -33.38
C LYS A 847 30.75 -12.02 -34.09
N GLU A 848 31.60 -11.09 -34.52
CA GLU A 848 31.19 -9.99 -35.40
C GLU A 848 30.82 -10.48 -36.82
N ASP A 849 29.95 -9.74 -37.52
CA ASP A 849 29.75 -9.95 -38.96
C ASP A 849 30.99 -9.53 -39.78
N THR A 850 31.30 -10.31 -40.82
CA THR A 850 32.50 -10.13 -41.64
C THR A 850 32.47 -8.86 -42.51
N VAL A 851 31.29 -8.32 -42.82
CA VAL A 851 31.12 -7.17 -43.75
C VAL A 851 30.89 -5.86 -42.98
N LEU A 852 30.06 -5.91 -41.94
CA LEU A 852 29.60 -4.75 -41.17
C LEU A 852 30.25 -4.63 -39.79
N LYS A 853 30.87 -5.69 -39.27
CA LYS A 853 31.58 -5.71 -37.98
C LYS A 853 30.70 -5.16 -36.84
N SER A 854 31.26 -4.30 -36.00
CA SER A 854 30.62 -3.58 -34.90
C SER A 854 29.42 -2.71 -35.27
N LEU A 855 29.10 -2.50 -36.56
CA LEU A 855 27.81 -1.89 -36.95
C LEU A 855 26.61 -2.81 -36.67
N MET A 856 26.85 -4.11 -36.42
CA MET A 856 25.84 -5.10 -36.03
C MET A 856 26.20 -5.76 -34.70
N PRO A 857 25.21 -6.26 -33.94
CA PRO A 857 25.48 -7.11 -32.79
C PRO A 857 26.11 -8.44 -33.26
N LYS A 858 26.62 -9.22 -32.29
CA LYS A 858 27.21 -10.53 -32.59
C LYS A 858 26.22 -11.45 -33.31
N THR A 859 26.75 -12.30 -34.18
CA THR A 859 25.99 -13.21 -35.07
C THR A 859 25.28 -14.37 -34.36
N THR A 860 25.10 -14.30 -33.04
CA THR A 860 24.31 -15.21 -32.21
C THR A 860 23.61 -14.36 -31.14
N HIS A 861 22.31 -14.58 -30.95
CA HIS A 861 21.44 -13.91 -30.00
C HIS A 861 21.48 -14.59 -28.63
N SER A 862 21.31 -15.91 -28.59
CA SER A 862 21.30 -16.71 -27.37
C SER A 862 21.89 -18.10 -27.62
N GLY A 863 22.44 -18.73 -26.58
CA GLY A 863 23.20 -19.98 -26.73
C GLY A 863 24.60 -19.78 -27.36
N LYS A 864 25.06 -20.77 -28.11
CA LYS A 864 26.40 -20.87 -28.73
C LYS A 864 26.38 -20.59 -30.22
N TYR A 865 25.30 -20.94 -30.92
CA TYR A 865 25.22 -20.95 -32.36
C TYR A 865 23.89 -20.45 -32.93
N ALA A 866 23.97 -19.65 -33.99
CA ALA A 866 22.85 -19.29 -34.85
C ALA A 866 23.02 -19.90 -36.25
N TRP A 867 21.98 -19.81 -37.08
CA TRP A 867 22.07 -20.21 -38.49
C TRP A 867 22.11 -19.01 -39.43
N ARG A 868 23.04 -19.01 -40.39
CA ARG A 868 23.13 -18.02 -41.48
C ARG A 868 22.54 -18.60 -42.77
N ILE A 869 21.53 -17.93 -43.32
CA ILE A 869 20.92 -18.19 -44.63
C ILE A 869 21.59 -17.26 -45.67
N GLU A 870 22.04 -17.83 -46.80
CA GLU A 870 22.97 -17.22 -47.77
C GLU A 870 24.34 -16.83 -47.20
N ASP A 871 25.31 -16.56 -48.08
CA ASP A 871 26.71 -16.30 -47.71
C ASP A 871 27.20 -14.87 -48.04
N LEU A 872 28.53 -14.75 -48.18
CA LEU A 872 29.25 -13.51 -48.40
C LEU A 872 29.79 -13.39 -49.83
N ASP A 873 29.58 -14.39 -50.66
CA ASP A 873 29.96 -14.39 -52.08
C ASP A 873 28.91 -13.63 -52.90
N LYS A 874 29.06 -13.64 -54.23
CA LYS A 874 28.24 -12.87 -55.16
C LYS A 874 27.95 -13.73 -56.40
N GLY A 875 26.83 -14.45 -56.41
CA GLY A 875 26.52 -15.47 -57.41
C GLY A 875 25.14 -15.41 -58.06
N GLY A 876 24.21 -14.62 -57.55
CA GLY A 876 22.79 -14.77 -57.88
C GLY A 876 22.19 -16.01 -57.21
N ALA A 877 22.64 -16.33 -55.99
CA ALA A 877 22.15 -17.44 -55.19
C ALA A 877 20.82 -17.12 -54.47
N VAL A 878 20.18 -18.17 -53.98
CA VAL A 878 19.02 -18.17 -53.07
C VAL A 878 19.23 -19.31 -52.10
N SER A 879 19.09 -19.05 -50.81
CA SER A 879 19.12 -20.07 -49.77
C SER A 879 17.83 -19.99 -48.96
N VAL A 880 17.37 -21.13 -48.46
CA VAL A 880 16.13 -21.22 -47.68
C VAL A 880 16.29 -22.25 -46.58
N ILE A 881 15.71 -21.98 -45.42
CA ILE A 881 15.57 -22.94 -44.33
C ILE A 881 14.13 -22.93 -43.82
N SER A 882 13.61 -24.09 -43.39
CA SER A 882 12.29 -24.19 -42.77
C SER A 882 12.20 -25.27 -41.70
N GLN A 883 11.44 -25.00 -40.65
CA GLN A 883 11.02 -25.97 -39.65
C GLN A 883 9.49 -25.98 -39.58
N GLN A 884 8.92 -27.19 -39.58
CA GLN A 884 7.51 -27.42 -39.32
C GLN A 884 7.35 -28.11 -37.97
N ILE A 885 6.41 -27.62 -37.17
CA ILE A 885 5.94 -28.27 -35.95
C ILE A 885 4.52 -28.75 -36.20
N THR A 886 4.20 -29.92 -35.65
CA THR A 886 2.82 -30.41 -35.55
C THR A 886 2.32 -30.32 -34.13
N ASN A 887 1.03 -30.02 -33.94
CA ASN A 887 0.34 -30.09 -32.65
C ASN A 887 0.95 -29.15 -31.57
N TYR A 888 1.05 -27.85 -31.89
CA TYR A 888 1.68 -26.81 -31.08
C TYR A 888 0.72 -26.25 -30.00
N PHE A 889 1.12 -26.23 -28.73
CA PHE A 889 0.25 -25.83 -27.61
C PHE A 889 0.67 -24.58 -26.83
N CYS A 890 1.89 -24.07 -27.00
CA CYS A 890 2.33 -22.91 -26.23
C CYS A 890 1.58 -21.63 -26.69
N LEU A 891 1.31 -20.69 -25.78
CA LEU A 891 0.48 -19.51 -26.07
C LEU A 891 1.17 -18.40 -26.89
N ASN A 892 2.46 -18.53 -27.19
CA ASN A 892 3.23 -17.54 -27.94
C ASN A 892 4.32 -18.23 -28.76
N ILE A 893 4.55 -17.77 -29.99
CA ILE A 893 5.72 -18.13 -30.82
C ILE A 893 6.70 -16.96 -30.75
N TYR A 894 7.97 -17.27 -30.44
CA TYR A 894 9.09 -16.32 -30.51
C TYR A 894 10.18 -16.85 -31.43
N PHE A 895 10.87 -15.94 -32.13
CA PHE A 895 12.17 -16.16 -32.76
C PHE A 895 12.89 -14.83 -33.03
N ALA A 896 14.22 -14.85 -33.15
CA ALA A 896 15.05 -13.68 -33.43
C ALA A 896 15.70 -13.75 -34.83
N TRP A 897 15.83 -12.60 -35.50
CA TRP A 897 16.54 -12.49 -36.78
C TRP A 897 17.44 -11.24 -36.92
N LEU A 898 18.47 -11.34 -37.76
CA LEU A 898 19.27 -10.22 -38.29
C LEU A 898 19.32 -10.32 -39.81
N ALA A 899 19.44 -9.19 -40.50
CA ALA A 899 19.56 -9.19 -41.96
C ALA A 899 20.60 -8.20 -42.49
N VAL A 900 21.21 -8.55 -43.62
CA VAL A 900 22.13 -7.71 -44.40
C VAL A 900 21.79 -7.84 -45.88
N LEU A 901 21.46 -6.71 -46.53
CA LEU A 901 21.05 -6.66 -47.94
C LEU A 901 21.86 -5.60 -48.69
N GLU A 902 22.66 -6.01 -49.68
CA GLU A 902 23.48 -5.11 -50.49
C GLU A 902 22.70 -4.49 -51.67
N ASN A 903 22.58 -3.16 -51.66
CA ASN A 903 21.91 -2.36 -52.68
C ASN A 903 22.75 -2.26 -53.95
N GLY A 904 22.32 -2.97 -54.99
CA GLY A 904 22.95 -2.93 -56.31
C GLY A 904 22.64 -1.70 -57.18
N ASN A 905 21.99 -0.67 -56.62
CA ASN A 905 21.35 0.41 -57.38
C ASN A 905 20.38 -0.13 -58.46
N HIS A 906 19.63 -1.17 -58.10
CA HIS A 906 18.60 -1.77 -58.94
C HIS A 906 17.22 -1.48 -58.36
N VAL A 907 16.18 -1.50 -59.20
CA VAL A 907 14.79 -1.48 -58.71
C VAL A 907 14.49 -2.70 -57.83
N ALA A 908 13.57 -2.54 -56.87
CA ALA A 908 13.24 -3.52 -55.81
C ALA A 908 13.00 -4.97 -56.26
N ILE A 909 12.49 -5.15 -57.47
CA ILE A 909 12.26 -6.47 -58.09
C ILE A 909 13.57 -7.18 -58.54
N ASN A 910 14.72 -6.52 -58.45
CA ASN A 910 16.03 -7.00 -58.91
C ASN A 910 17.15 -6.93 -57.84
N SER A 911 16.92 -6.25 -56.71
CA SER A 911 17.82 -6.17 -55.54
C SER A 911 17.95 -7.52 -54.82
N SER A 912 18.94 -7.63 -53.91
CA SER A 912 18.96 -8.71 -52.92
C SER A 912 17.73 -8.62 -52.01
N VAL A 913 17.23 -9.76 -51.53
CA VAL A 913 15.95 -9.86 -50.84
C VAL A 913 15.99 -10.92 -49.74
N MET A 914 15.28 -10.65 -48.64
CA MET A 914 14.92 -11.65 -47.63
C MET A 914 13.41 -11.85 -47.57
N ILE A 915 12.99 -13.05 -47.17
CA ILE A 915 11.60 -13.41 -46.90
C ILE A 915 11.56 -14.24 -45.60
N ILE A 916 10.68 -13.89 -44.67
CA ILE A 916 10.32 -14.68 -43.50
C ILE A 916 8.81 -14.89 -43.54
N GLU A 917 8.37 -16.15 -43.50
CA GLU A 917 6.97 -16.55 -43.52
C GLU A 917 6.69 -17.52 -42.38
N LEU A 918 5.73 -17.20 -41.51
CA LEU A 918 5.17 -18.14 -40.51
C LEU A 918 3.74 -18.45 -40.92
N LYS A 919 3.45 -19.74 -41.11
CA LYS A 919 2.17 -20.21 -41.66
C LYS A 919 1.53 -21.26 -40.76
N ASP A 920 0.24 -21.10 -40.52
CA ASP A 920 -0.66 -22.11 -39.97
C ASP A 920 -1.01 -23.10 -41.10
N GLU A 921 -0.55 -24.33 -40.99
CA GLU A 921 -0.83 -25.39 -41.97
C GLU A 921 -2.15 -26.11 -41.70
N THR A 922 -2.75 -25.94 -40.52
CA THR A 922 -4.02 -26.56 -40.14
C THR A 922 -5.20 -25.86 -40.82
N VAL A 923 -5.20 -24.51 -40.84
CA VAL A 923 -6.23 -23.73 -41.55
C VAL A 923 -5.73 -23.05 -42.83
N GLY A 924 -4.41 -22.96 -43.03
CA GLY A 924 -3.79 -22.42 -44.24
C GLY A 924 -3.40 -20.93 -44.18
N ASP A 925 -3.59 -20.27 -43.05
CA ASP A 925 -3.32 -18.84 -42.86
C ASP A 925 -1.82 -18.52 -42.77
N THR A 926 -1.37 -17.47 -43.46
CA THR A 926 -0.05 -16.89 -43.19
C THR A 926 -0.15 -15.90 -42.03
N LEU A 927 0.38 -16.28 -40.85
CA LEU A 927 0.36 -15.47 -39.64
C LEU A 927 1.40 -14.34 -39.66
N LEU A 928 2.55 -14.60 -40.28
CA LEU A 928 3.62 -13.62 -40.43
C LEU A 928 4.11 -13.56 -41.87
N THR A 929 4.34 -12.35 -42.36
CA THR A 929 5.25 -12.12 -43.49
C THR A 929 6.17 -10.95 -43.15
N ARG A 930 7.47 -11.15 -43.36
CA ARG A 930 8.47 -10.09 -43.51
C ARG A 930 9.11 -10.28 -44.88
N ARG A 931 9.24 -9.21 -45.65
CA ARG A 931 9.83 -9.28 -46.98
C ARG A 931 10.49 -7.95 -47.30
N TYR A 932 11.81 -7.96 -47.35
CA TYR A 932 12.62 -6.77 -47.51
C TYR A 932 13.63 -6.93 -48.62
N ASP A 933 13.87 -5.88 -49.38
CA ASP A 933 14.84 -5.88 -50.47
C ASP A 933 15.65 -4.57 -50.52
N ALA A 934 16.89 -4.67 -50.98
CA ALA A 934 17.80 -3.52 -51.08
C ALA A 934 17.55 -2.66 -52.34
N GLY A 935 16.29 -2.33 -52.61
CA GLY A 935 15.88 -1.54 -53.77
C GLY A 935 16.40 -0.10 -53.74
N ALA A 936 16.71 0.43 -54.93
CA ALA A 936 17.13 1.82 -55.11
C ALA A 936 16.08 2.80 -54.53
N GLY A 937 16.53 3.68 -53.63
CA GLY A 937 15.66 4.62 -52.91
C GLY A 937 15.02 4.06 -51.63
N SER A 938 15.59 3.00 -51.03
CA SER A 938 15.26 2.45 -49.69
C SER A 938 13.81 1.98 -49.43
N ASN A 939 12.88 2.15 -50.36
CA ASN A 939 11.47 1.76 -50.22
C ASN A 939 11.23 0.24 -50.06
N GLY A 940 12.27 -0.59 -50.16
CA GLY A 940 12.22 -2.04 -49.94
C GLY A 940 12.56 -2.47 -48.50
N VAL A 941 12.92 -1.53 -47.61
CA VAL A 941 13.20 -1.79 -46.18
C VAL A 941 12.33 -0.89 -45.28
N ASP A 942 12.11 -1.30 -44.03
CA ASP A 942 11.42 -0.48 -43.02
C ASP A 942 12.41 0.14 -41.99
N ASN A 943 11.86 0.83 -40.98
CA ASN A 943 12.63 1.57 -39.97
C ASN A 943 13.57 0.71 -39.09
N ARG A 944 13.45 -0.63 -39.14
CA ARG A 944 14.41 -1.56 -38.51
C ARG A 944 15.77 -1.57 -39.20
N PHE A 945 15.83 -1.18 -40.47
CA PHE A 945 17.08 -1.14 -41.22
C PHE A 945 17.78 0.21 -41.11
N LYS A 946 19.08 0.18 -40.87
CA LYS A 946 20.00 1.29 -41.10
C LYS A 946 20.73 1.07 -42.43
N GLN A 947 21.30 2.13 -42.99
CA GLN A 947 22.10 2.06 -44.20
C GLN A 947 23.56 2.44 -43.90
N SER A 948 24.51 1.60 -44.31
CA SER A 948 25.94 1.91 -44.34
C SER A 948 26.50 1.60 -45.72
N LYS A 949 26.96 2.64 -46.42
CA LYS A 949 27.43 2.56 -47.82
C LYS A 949 26.33 1.94 -48.71
N ALA A 950 26.58 0.75 -49.28
CA ALA A 950 25.62 0.01 -50.09
C ALA A 950 24.74 -0.96 -49.27
N TYR A 951 25.02 -1.21 -48.00
CA TYR A 951 24.32 -2.23 -47.22
C TYR A 951 23.15 -1.61 -46.43
N PHE A 952 21.97 -2.19 -46.56
CA PHE A 952 20.90 -2.06 -45.57
C PHE A 952 21.02 -3.21 -44.57
N TYR A 953 20.95 -2.93 -43.28
CA TYR A 953 21.12 -3.94 -42.23
C TYR A 953 20.33 -3.61 -40.95
N THR A 954 20.03 -4.63 -40.15
CA THR A 954 19.41 -4.45 -38.83
C THR A 954 20.49 -4.21 -37.75
N PRO A 955 20.48 -3.07 -37.03
CA PRO A 955 21.52 -2.71 -36.05
C PRO A 955 21.34 -3.41 -34.68
N ALA A 956 20.28 -4.18 -34.52
CA ALA A 956 19.95 -4.97 -33.35
C ALA A 956 19.21 -6.24 -33.80
N TRP A 957 19.21 -7.29 -32.99
CA TRP A 957 18.40 -8.48 -33.25
C TRP A 957 16.90 -8.11 -33.25
N GLN A 958 16.17 -8.62 -34.23
CA GLN A 958 14.74 -8.39 -34.41
C GLN A 958 13.98 -9.59 -33.84
N ILE A 959 13.42 -9.43 -32.65
CA ILE A 959 12.58 -10.47 -32.02
C ILE A 959 11.17 -10.34 -32.58
N GLU A 960 10.68 -11.38 -33.24
CA GLU A 960 9.29 -11.51 -33.65
C GLU A 960 8.53 -12.28 -32.57
N HIS A 961 7.43 -11.71 -32.09
CA HIS A 961 6.53 -12.29 -31.09
C HIS A 961 5.13 -12.39 -31.68
N LEU A 962 4.53 -13.58 -31.62
CA LEU A 962 3.14 -13.81 -32.00
C LEU A 962 2.40 -14.57 -30.89
N SER A 963 1.36 -13.98 -30.31
CA SER A 963 0.45 -14.71 -29.42
C SER A 963 -0.47 -15.64 -30.23
N ILE A 964 -0.64 -16.86 -29.73
CA ILE A 964 -1.48 -17.91 -30.31
C ILE A 964 -2.76 -18.02 -29.48
N ASP A 965 -3.88 -17.75 -30.11
CA ASP A 965 -5.20 -17.80 -29.47
C ASP A 965 -5.66 -19.26 -29.22
N SER A 966 -6.64 -19.43 -28.32
CA SER A 966 -7.18 -20.74 -27.93
C SER A 966 -7.97 -21.47 -29.02
N SER A 967 -8.21 -20.86 -30.19
CA SER A 967 -8.74 -21.56 -31.37
C SER A 967 -7.65 -22.17 -32.27
N ARG A 968 -6.37 -21.82 -32.02
CA ARG A 968 -5.19 -22.33 -32.75
C ARG A 968 -4.28 -23.25 -31.93
N THR A 969 -4.63 -23.55 -30.68
CA THR A 969 -3.92 -24.57 -29.88
C THR A 969 -4.10 -25.96 -30.49
N GLY A 970 -2.99 -26.68 -30.67
CA GLY A 970 -2.95 -27.97 -31.39
C GLY A 970 -2.79 -27.83 -32.91
N HIS A 971 -2.58 -26.62 -33.44
CA HIS A 971 -2.32 -26.43 -34.87
C HIS A 971 -0.89 -26.81 -35.27
N ASN A 972 -0.68 -26.96 -36.58
CA ASN A 972 0.61 -27.21 -37.20
C ASN A 972 1.15 -25.88 -37.75
N PHE A 973 2.40 -25.52 -37.44
CA PHE A 973 3.01 -24.27 -37.90
C PHE A 973 4.31 -24.53 -38.67
N THR A 974 4.46 -23.88 -39.82
CA THR A 974 5.70 -23.86 -40.61
C THR A 974 6.33 -22.48 -40.55
N LEU A 975 7.56 -22.37 -40.04
CA LEU A 975 8.41 -21.20 -40.21
C LEU A 975 9.34 -21.44 -41.41
N THR A 976 9.44 -20.45 -42.30
CA THR A 976 10.31 -20.46 -43.48
C THR A 976 11.09 -19.16 -43.57
N VAL A 977 12.41 -19.24 -43.74
CA VAL A 977 13.27 -18.06 -43.96
C VAL A 977 14.14 -18.27 -45.19
N LEU A 978 14.13 -17.28 -46.07
CA LEU A 978 14.84 -17.24 -47.34
C LEU A 978 15.67 -15.96 -47.45
N ALA A 979 16.86 -16.07 -48.00
CA ALA A 979 17.71 -14.95 -48.39
C ALA A 979 18.22 -15.15 -49.83
N ALA A 980 18.50 -14.06 -50.54
CA ALA A 980 18.89 -14.12 -51.95
C ALA A 980 19.69 -12.90 -52.44
N ASP A 981 20.67 -13.17 -53.30
CA ASP A 981 21.45 -12.21 -54.08
C ASP A 981 20.61 -11.43 -55.10
N CYS A 982 21.12 -10.29 -55.57
CA CYS A 982 20.51 -9.50 -56.64
C CYS A 982 20.48 -10.23 -58.01
N ARG A 983 19.50 -9.90 -58.86
CA ARG A 983 19.26 -10.56 -60.16
C ARG A 983 20.39 -10.42 -61.21
N PRO A 984 21.20 -9.34 -61.25
CA PRO A 984 22.38 -9.29 -62.12
C PRO A 984 23.64 -10.00 -61.57
N SER A 985 23.53 -10.77 -60.48
CA SER A 985 24.64 -11.48 -59.79
C SER A 985 25.86 -10.59 -59.51
N GLY A 986 25.80 -9.83 -58.40
CA GLY A 986 26.88 -8.90 -58.02
C GLY A 986 26.70 -8.21 -56.66
N HIS A 987 25.59 -8.43 -55.97
CA HIS A 987 25.27 -7.83 -54.66
C HIS A 987 24.55 -8.86 -53.81
N LYS A 988 24.99 -9.04 -52.56
CA LYS A 988 24.56 -10.14 -51.69
C LYS A 988 23.38 -9.82 -50.79
N GLY A 989 22.74 -10.85 -50.25
CA GLY A 989 21.71 -10.72 -49.23
C GLY A 989 21.66 -11.95 -48.33
N TYR A 990 21.96 -11.79 -47.04
CA TYR A 990 22.03 -12.88 -46.06
C TYR A 990 21.32 -12.52 -44.75
N VAL A 991 20.87 -13.55 -44.03
CA VAL A 991 20.04 -13.44 -42.82
C VAL A 991 20.58 -14.39 -41.76
N TYR A 992 20.61 -13.95 -40.49
CA TYR A 992 20.83 -14.83 -39.34
C TYR A 992 19.50 -15.09 -38.63
N ILE A 993 19.33 -16.29 -38.09
CA ILE A 993 18.15 -16.69 -37.33
C ILE A 993 18.54 -17.55 -36.11
N ASP A 994 17.86 -17.33 -35.00
CA ASP A 994 18.23 -17.84 -33.68
C ASP A 994 17.01 -17.80 -32.72
N SER A 995 17.15 -18.42 -31.55
CA SER A 995 16.41 -18.08 -30.33
C SER A 995 14.90 -18.28 -30.44
N PHE A 996 14.52 -19.47 -30.93
CA PHE A 996 13.14 -19.89 -31.06
C PHE A 996 12.58 -20.45 -29.75
N GLY A 997 11.29 -20.23 -29.48
CA GLY A 997 10.64 -20.82 -28.32
C GLY A 997 9.13 -20.57 -28.20
N GLY A 998 8.57 -21.14 -27.14
CA GLY A 998 7.22 -20.84 -26.62
C GLY A 998 7.19 -19.74 -25.55
N VAL A 999 8.36 -19.18 -25.23
CA VAL A 999 8.67 -18.25 -24.15
C VAL A 999 9.59 -17.17 -24.72
N ALA A 1000 9.60 -15.97 -24.15
CA ALA A 1000 10.50 -14.90 -24.57
C ALA A 1000 11.98 -15.35 -24.44
N PRO A 1001 12.82 -15.11 -25.48
CA PRO A 1001 14.21 -15.57 -25.55
C PRO A 1001 15.22 -14.67 -24.83
#